data_AF-A0A947ICC0-F1
#
_entry.id   AF-A0A947ICC0-F1
#
_cell.length_a   1.000
_cell.length_b   1.000
_cell.length_c   1.000
_cell.angle_alpha   90.00
_cell.angle_beta   90.00
_cell.angle_gamma   90.00
#
_symmetry.space_group_name_H-M   'P 1'
#
loop_
_entity.id
_entity.type
_entity.pdbx_description
1 polymer ?
#
loop_
_entity_poly.entity_id
_entity_poly.type
_entity_poly.pdbx_seq_one_letter_code
_entity_poly.pdbx_strand_id
1 'polypeptide(L)'
;MFFLNFFWIVFSYILGSIPFGYLIGRSCGKNVLRIGWRKTSGSNVFKNVGKWQGALTGILDISKGALAVLGARQLGLAGEIQVLSGVAAVTGHNWSLFLKFAGGRGIGTFIGAFAVFSPKILAISLIPLLLLGLIWTASIGTILFLALAVVLAVYFDQFETVGFFVVLSLFPIFIKRLSPIKEIFLADKKIPLLFNRLIFDDDKPYLELRIKKLFKKVRDNPGKISKITKPFIAPVLMGPRVSWAVAKFGVKIVQRPIEPARELFSRGVQKIISQEPEKVITEIRTEDLEKMMIASAKKIVLHQEEINRINVFPVADKDTGYNLAATLLGIESALGQKEHESIADLVKSIKEGAMNNARGNVGMIFSGYLMRVLDQIKGLKLVDAKALSLAMRKGIKAAYLSIEDPVEGTILDVIKAAGEKANEMVKTKKEENIIKILEESYQFSLAALEETKEKLEVLKKNDVVDAGALGFVKILEAWIESLKGLTPTLRTAATQISIGEPIPAITADLKYRYCFQLVFAKNGEELFSFRERLSSYGGSIEVLESEDKIRVHIHTNKPETIKEKFKNVPGVEFYIEDMEEQVNGVQKKPLGLIVGQSATLPKEFLKRFNIEEVQFRVNFPGQQFSSTEELYQKMEEALKKKTPLPTTSQPSFGEFLSCYKNALEKFEQILVITPSAKLSGTYSSARIARQLLEENNQSRVFIFDSANISLGEGLVAIYAQELIEQGEKIEEITERLKELRLKAKFFILFNKF
;
A
#
# COMPACT_ATOMS: atom_id res chain seq x y z
N MET A 1 -4.39 5.47 -57.92
CA MET A 1 -5.28 5.88 -56.82
C MET A 1 -5.37 4.83 -55.70
N PHE A 2 -5.64 3.55 -55.98
CA PHE A 2 -5.81 2.52 -54.94
C PHE A 2 -4.66 2.43 -53.92
N PHE A 3 -3.41 2.40 -54.39
CA PHE A 3 -2.22 2.35 -53.53
C PHE A 3 -2.10 3.57 -52.61
N LEU A 4 -2.38 4.77 -53.13
CA LEU A 4 -2.35 6.01 -52.35
C LEU A 4 -3.46 6.05 -51.30
N ASN A 5 -4.66 5.59 -51.65
CA ASN A 5 -5.81 5.50 -50.72
C ASN A 5 -5.48 4.57 -49.55
N PHE A 6 -5.00 3.36 -49.84
CA PHE A 6 -4.63 2.39 -48.82
C PHE A 6 -3.47 2.88 -47.95
N PHE A 7 -2.42 3.40 -48.58
CA PHE A 7 -1.26 3.95 -47.88
C PHE A 7 -1.67 5.05 -46.89
N TRP A 8 -2.54 5.97 -47.30
CA TRP A 8 -2.94 7.08 -46.44
C TRP A 8 -3.79 6.64 -45.25
N ILE A 9 -4.64 5.62 -45.41
CA ILE A 9 -5.40 5.02 -44.30
C ILE A 9 -4.44 4.39 -43.27
N VAL A 10 -3.44 3.62 -43.74
CA VAL A 10 -2.41 3.02 -42.87
C VAL A 10 -1.58 4.11 -42.19
N PHE A 11 -1.16 5.14 -42.92
CA PHE A 11 -0.44 6.28 -42.37
C PHE A 11 -1.25 6.99 -41.29
N SER A 12 -2.56 7.19 -41.51
CA SER A 12 -3.47 7.80 -40.55
C SER A 12 -3.58 6.97 -39.26
N TYR A 13 -3.58 5.64 -39.36
CA TYR A 13 -3.51 4.75 -38.19
C TYR A 13 -2.18 4.88 -37.42
N ILE A 14 -1.05 4.97 -38.12
CA ILE A 14 0.28 5.18 -37.51
C ILE A 14 0.36 6.54 -36.83
N LEU A 15 -0.12 7.59 -37.50
CA LEU A 15 -0.19 8.95 -36.97
C LEU A 15 -1.06 9.01 -35.71
N GLY A 16 -2.24 8.38 -35.75
CA GLY A 16 -3.12 8.23 -34.60
C GLY A 16 -2.47 7.46 -33.44
N SER A 17 -1.62 6.48 -33.76
CA SER A 17 -0.91 5.64 -32.78
C SER A 17 0.12 6.40 -31.96
N ILE A 18 0.56 7.60 -32.35
CA ILE A 18 1.57 8.35 -31.59
C ILE A 18 1.05 8.64 -30.17
N PRO A 19 1.71 8.12 -29.11
CA PRO A 19 1.14 8.11 -27.77
C PRO A 19 1.57 9.34 -26.95
N PHE A 20 1.18 10.54 -27.38
CA PHE A 20 1.60 11.80 -26.75
C PHE A 20 1.38 11.83 -25.23
N GLY A 21 0.24 11.35 -24.74
CA GLY A 21 -0.01 11.31 -23.30
C GLY A 21 0.92 10.37 -22.53
N TYR A 22 1.40 9.30 -23.17
CA TYR A 22 2.45 8.45 -22.58
C TYR A 22 3.80 9.14 -22.57
N LEU A 23 4.20 9.74 -23.69
CA LEU A 23 5.48 10.44 -23.81
C LEU A 23 5.59 11.60 -22.81
N ILE A 24 4.55 12.45 -22.74
CA ILE A 24 4.47 13.58 -21.80
C ILE A 24 4.40 13.10 -20.35
N GLY A 25 3.64 12.04 -20.08
CA GLY A 25 3.63 11.44 -18.74
C GLY A 25 5.02 10.99 -18.33
N ARG A 26 5.71 10.27 -19.23
CA ARG A 26 7.00 9.65 -18.96
C ARG A 26 8.11 10.68 -18.77
N SER A 27 8.10 11.78 -19.52
CA SER A 27 9.05 12.88 -19.34
C SER A 27 8.90 13.56 -17.97
N CYS A 28 7.73 13.51 -17.35
CA CYS A 28 7.49 13.93 -15.98
C CYS A 28 7.68 12.81 -14.94
N GLY A 29 8.35 11.71 -15.28
CA GLY A 29 8.61 10.57 -14.38
C GLY A 29 7.40 9.68 -14.08
N LYS A 30 6.23 9.93 -14.71
CA LYS A 30 4.97 9.22 -14.41
C LYS A 30 4.56 8.30 -15.56
N ASN A 31 4.14 7.07 -15.25
CA ASN A 31 3.61 6.17 -16.27
C ASN A 31 2.08 6.18 -16.30
N VAL A 32 1.48 6.87 -17.29
CA VAL A 32 0.02 7.03 -17.46
C VAL A 32 -0.74 5.73 -17.71
N LEU A 33 -0.04 4.67 -18.14
CA LEU A 33 -0.62 3.33 -18.28
C LEU A 33 -0.74 2.60 -16.93
N ARG A 34 -0.09 3.11 -15.86
CA ARG A 34 -0.12 2.53 -14.52
C ARG A 34 -0.86 3.40 -13.49
N ILE A 35 -1.30 4.60 -13.86
CA ILE A 35 -1.98 5.55 -12.97
C ILE A 35 -3.32 6.00 -13.54
N GLY A 36 -4.26 6.36 -12.66
CA GLY A 36 -5.59 6.80 -13.04
C GLY A 36 -6.33 5.73 -13.85
N TRP A 37 -6.90 6.13 -15.00
CA TRP A 37 -7.69 5.24 -15.86
C TRP A 37 -6.85 4.29 -16.73
N ARG A 38 -5.52 4.20 -16.51
CA ARG A 38 -4.58 3.33 -17.26
C ARG A 38 -4.66 3.53 -18.78
N LYS A 39 -4.97 4.76 -19.22
CA LYS A 39 -5.17 5.16 -20.61
C LYS A 39 -4.32 6.39 -20.92
N THR A 40 -3.89 6.56 -22.17
CA THR A 40 -3.04 7.70 -22.57
C THR A 40 -3.80 8.99 -22.84
N SER A 41 -5.11 9.02 -22.63
CA SER A 41 -5.96 10.19 -22.91
C SER A 41 -5.50 11.43 -22.14
N GLY A 42 -5.59 12.61 -22.77
CA GLY A 42 -5.29 13.89 -22.13
C GLY A 42 -6.01 14.13 -20.79
N SER A 43 -7.22 13.61 -20.61
CA SER A 43 -7.94 13.66 -19.32
C SER A 43 -7.22 12.90 -18.20
N ASN A 44 -6.62 11.74 -18.50
CA ASN A 44 -5.86 10.95 -17.53
C ASN A 44 -4.57 11.67 -17.14
N VAL A 45 -3.90 12.28 -18.13
CA VAL A 45 -2.71 13.10 -17.93
C VAL A 45 -3.04 14.34 -17.09
N PHE A 46 -4.14 15.03 -17.40
CA PHE A 46 -4.60 16.21 -16.66
C PHE A 46 -4.82 15.91 -15.17
N LYS A 47 -5.47 14.79 -14.87
CA LYS A 47 -5.83 14.40 -13.51
C LYS A 47 -4.63 13.87 -12.71
N ASN A 48 -3.72 13.12 -13.34
CA ASN A 48 -2.71 12.33 -12.62
C ASN A 48 -1.26 12.79 -12.85
N VAL A 49 -0.97 13.50 -13.94
CA VAL A 49 0.36 14.04 -14.25
C VAL A 49 0.43 15.52 -13.87
N GLY A 50 -0.38 16.35 -14.53
CA GLY A 50 -0.49 17.79 -14.28
C GLY A 50 -1.38 18.49 -15.31
N LYS A 51 -1.91 19.66 -14.96
CA LYS A 51 -2.92 20.37 -15.76
C LYS A 51 -2.39 20.80 -17.14
N TRP A 52 -1.20 21.39 -17.17
CA TRP A 52 -0.54 21.83 -18.40
C TRP A 52 -0.18 20.65 -19.31
N GLN A 53 0.34 19.57 -18.73
CA GLN A 53 0.66 18.34 -19.42
C GLN A 53 -0.59 17.71 -20.05
N GLY A 54 -1.70 17.73 -19.33
CA GLY A 54 -2.99 17.25 -19.83
C GLY A 54 -3.54 18.08 -20.97
N ALA A 55 -3.46 19.41 -20.86
CA ALA A 55 -3.86 20.34 -21.93
C ALA A 55 -3.02 20.12 -23.19
N LEU A 56 -1.69 20.07 -23.06
CA LEU A 56 -0.77 19.81 -24.16
C LEU A 56 -1.05 18.46 -24.83
N THR A 57 -1.26 17.40 -24.03
CA THR A 57 -1.65 16.08 -24.54
C THR A 57 -2.94 16.16 -25.36
N GLY A 58 -3.95 16.88 -24.83
CA GLY A 58 -5.22 17.07 -25.53
C GLY A 58 -5.06 17.78 -26.87
N ILE A 59 -4.26 18.85 -26.92
CA ILE A 59 -3.98 19.60 -28.16
C ILE A 59 -3.31 18.69 -29.20
N LEU A 60 -2.29 17.92 -28.79
CA LEU A 60 -1.58 17.02 -29.71
C LEU A 60 -2.46 15.85 -30.18
N ASP A 61 -3.30 15.30 -29.29
CA ASP A 61 -4.25 14.25 -29.65
C ASP A 61 -5.36 14.74 -30.60
N ILE A 62 -5.80 15.99 -30.47
CA ILE A 62 -6.71 16.64 -31.42
C ILE A 62 -5.99 16.86 -32.75
N SER A 63 -4.77 17.40 -32.69
CA SER A 63 -3.99 17.75 -33.88
C SER A 63 -3.75 16.55 -34.79
N LYS A 64 -3.38 15.38 -34.24
CA LYS A 64 -3.15 14.18 -35.06
C LYS A 64 -4.42 13.67 -35.76
N GLY A 65 -5.59 13.86 -35.15
CA GLY A 65 -6.87 13.53 -35.78
C GLY A 65 -7.22 14.49 -36.92
N ALA A 66 -7.00 15.79 -36.70
CA ALA A 66 -7.19 16.80 -37.74
C ALA A 66 -6.22 16.60 -38.92
N LEU A 67 -4.94 16.34 -38.64
CA LEU A 67 -3.90 16.11 -39.64
C LEU A 67 -4.19 14.90 -40.53
N ALA A 68 -4.73 13.82 -39.98
CA ALA A 68 -5.10 12.62 -40.76
C ALA A 68 -6.13 12.95 -41.85
N VAL A 69 -7.17 13.72 -41.50
CA VAL A 69 -8.26 14.09 -42.43
C VAL A 69 -7.84 15.24 -43.34
N LEU A 70 -7.15 16.26 -42.83
CA LEU A 70 -6.65 17.39 -43.62
C LEU A 70 -5.68 16.93 -44.70
N GLY A 71 -4.75 16.02 -44.37
CA GLY A 71 -3.84 15.48 -45.36
C GLY A 71 -4.56 14.65 -46.43
N ALA A 72 -5.58 13.86 -46.06
CA ALA A 72 -6.41 13.15 -47.04
C ALA A 72 -7.12 14.13 -48.00
N ARG A 73 -7.67 15.23 -47.46
CA ARG A 73 -8.33 16.29 -48.25
C ARG A 73 -7.33 17.02 -49.16
N GLN A 74 -6.14 17.35 -48.65
CA GLN A 74 -5.11 18.06 -49.40
C GLN A 74 -4.50 17.21 -50.52
N LEU A 75 -4.48 15.89 -50.35
CA LEU A 75 -4.10 14.93 -51.39
C LEU A 75 -5.22 14.66 -52.41
N GLY A 76 -6.38 15.33 -52.28
CA GLY A 76 -7.52 15.17 -53.19
C GLY A 76 -8.19 13.79 -53.11
N LEU A 77 -8.08 13.10 -51.97
CA LEU A 77 -8.67 11.77 -51.80
C LEU A 77 -10.20 11.87 -51.64
N ALA A 78 -10.90 10.83 -52.11
CA ALA A 78 -12.36 10.75 -52.06
C ALA A 78 -12.89 10.82 -50.61
N GLY A 79 -14.14 11.27 -50.45
CA GLY A 79 -14.74 11.55 -49.14
C GLY A 79 -14.74 10.34 -48.20
N GLU A 80 -14.95 9.15 -48.75
CA GLU A 80 -14.93 7.87 -48.04
C GLU A 80 -13.54 7.59 -47.47
N ILE A 81 -12.49 7.92 -48.22
CA ILE A 81 -11.10 7.76 -47.76
C ILE A 81 -10.77 8.75 -46.67
N GLN A 82 -11.29 9.99 -46.74
CA GLN A 82 -11.16 10.97 -45.66
C GLN A 82 -11.83 10.45 -44.37
N VAL A 83 -13.04 9.89 -44.48
CA VAL A 83 -13.77 9.27 -43.36
C VAL A 83 -12.97 8.10 -42.77
N LEU A 84 -12.52 7.16 -43.60
CA LEU A 84 -11.72 6.01 -43.16
C LEU A 84 -10.40 6.43 -42.52
N SER A 85 -9.77 7.51 -43.00
CA SER A 85 -8.55 8.06 -42.42
C SER A 85 -8.78 8.62 -41.01
N GLY A 86 -9.90 9.32 -40.79
CA GLY A 86 -10.33 9.75 -39.46
C GLY A 86 -10.56 8.57 -38.51
N VAL A 87 -11.31 7.55 -38.96
CA VAL A 87 -11.58 6.33 -38.17
C VAL A 87 -10.28 5.58 -37.85
N ALA A 88 -9.37 5.48 -38.81
CA ALA A 88 -8.06 4.88 -38.64
C ALA A 88 -7.22 5.62 -37.59
N ALA A 89 -7.20 6.95 -37.60
CA ALA A 89 -6.50 7.74 -36.59
C ALA A 89 -7.08 7.55 -35.17
N VAL A 90 -8.42 7.52 -35.03
CA VAL A 90 -9.08 7.22 -33.75
C VAL A 90 -8.73 5.81 -33.27
N THR A 91 -8.76 4.83 -34.18
CA THR A 91 -8.42 3.43 -33.88
C THR A 91 -6.95 3.30 -33.46
N GLY A 92 -6.04 3.99 -34.14
CA GLY A 92 -4.62 4.04 -33.77
C GLY A 92 -4.39 4.65 -32.38
N HIS A 93 -5.13 5.71 -32.03
CA HIS A 93 -5.05 6.27 -30.67
C HIS A 93 -5.55 5.27 -29.62
N ASN A 94 -6.59 4.49 -29.93
CA ASN A 94 -7.17 3.52 -29.00
C ASN A 94 -6.30 2.27 -28.84
N TRP A 95 -5.66 1.84 -29.92
CA TRP A 95 -4.73 0.70 -29.94
C TRP A 95 -3.44 1.12 -30.64
N SER A 96 -2.57 1.76 -29.88
CA SER A 96 -1.30 2.29 -30.40
C SER A 96 -0.32 1.17 -30.69
N LEU A 97 0.23 1.16 -31.91
CA LEU A 97 1.34 0.29 -32.29
C LEU A 97 2.54 0.44 -31.35
N PHE A 98 2.85 1.67 -30.95
CA PHE A 98 4.00 2.00 -30.09
C PHE A 98 3.82 1.55 -28.63
N LEU A 99 2.59 1.22 -28.23
CA LEU A 99 2.27 0.78 -26.87
C LEU A 99 1.72 -0.65 -26.82
N LYS A 100 2.08 -1.50 -27.78
CA LYS A 100 1.61 -2.90 -27.86
C LYS A 100 0.07 -2.98 -27.81
N PHE A 101 -0.59 -2.12 -28.58
CA PHE A 101 -2.04 -1.97 -28.66
C PHE A 101 -2.72 -1.49 -27.35
N ALA A 102 -1.96 -0.99 -26.38
CA ALA A 102 -2.50 -0.11 -25.35
C ALA A 102 -2.74 1.30 -25.93
N GLY A 103 -3.54 2.14 -25.27
CA GLY A 103 -3.89 3.45 -25.83
C GLY A 103 -4.93 4.20 -25.03
N GLY A 104 -5.40 5.32 -25.57
CA GLY A 104 -6.39 6.19 -24.94
C GLY A 104 -7.82 5.87 -25.38
N ARG A 105 -8.76 6.79 -25.15
CA ARG A 105 -10.21 6.62 -25.46
C ARG A 105 -10.60 7.17 -26.85
N GLY A 106 -9.71 7.93 -27.49
CA GLY A 106 -9.91 8.40 -28.86
C GLY A 106 -10.72 9.67 -29.00
N ILE A 107 -11.36 10.18 -27.93
CA ILE A 107 -12.26 11.35 -28.00
C ILE A 107 -11.56 12.62 -28.51
N GLY A 108 -10.32 12.90 -28.07
CA GLY A 108 -9.56 14.06 -28.56
C GLY A 108 -9.27 13.95 -30.06
N THR A 109 -8.76 12.80 -30.49
CA THR A 109 -8.48 12.49 -31.90
C THR A 109 -9.75 12.51 -32.75
N PHE A 110 -10.86 12.02 -32.21
CA PHE A 110 -12.17 12.08 -32.85
C PHE A 110 -12.63 13.53 -33.05
N ILE A 111 -12.54 14.38 -32.01
CA ILE A 111 -12.87 15.82 -32.10
C ILE A 111 -12.02 16.51 -33.17
N GLY A 112 -10.72 16.19 -33.25
CA GLY A 112 -9.83 16.74 -34.26
C GLY A 112 -10.22 16.37 -35.69
N ALA A 113 -10.49 15.09 -35.95
CA ALA A 113 -10.96 14.63 -37.26
C ALA A 113 -12.34 15.23 -37.61
N PHE A 114 -13.26 15.28 -36.63
CA PHE A 114 -14.60 15.86 -36.81
C PHE A 114 -14.53 17.35 -37.17
N ALA A 115 -13.66 18.12 -36.54
CA ALA A 115 -13.50 19.54 -36.82
C ALA A 115 -13.19 19.84 -38.30
N VAL A 116 -12.54 18.90 -39.00
CA VAL A 116 -12.20 19.05 -40.43
C VAL A 116 -13.42 18.81 -41.34
N PHE A 117 -14.30 17.90 -40.94
CA PHE A 117 -15.54 17.62 -41.67
C PHE A 117 -16.56 18.74 -41.50
N SER A 118 -16.86 19.12 -40.25
CA SER A 118 -17.90 20.11 -39.96
C SER A 118 -17.71 20.79 -38.60
N PRO A 119 -17.05 21.96 -38.56
CA PRO A 119 -16.91 22.76 -37.34
C PRO A 119 -18.26 23.14 -36.71
N LYS A 120 -19.29 23.39 -37.54
CA LYS A 120 -20.62 23.79 -37.11
C LYS A 120 -21.32 22.68 -36.32
N ILE A 121 -21.37 21.46 -36.87
CA ILE A 121 -22.00 20.32 -36.19
C ILE A 121 -21.22 19.97 -34.93
N LEU A 122 -19.88 20.00 -34.98
CA LEU A 122 -19.03 19.78 -33.82
C LEU A 122 -19.36 20.78 -32.70
N ALA A 123 -19.44 22.08 -32.99
CA ALA A 123 -19.68 23.10 -31.98
C ALA A 123 -20.99 22.87 -31.20
N ILE A 124 -22.08 22.52 -31.89
CA ILE A 124 -23.38 22.26 -31.27
C ILE A 124 -23.36 20.93 -30.50
N SER A 125 -22.86 19.87 -31.14
CA SER A 125 -22.86 18.53 -30.53
C SER A 125 -21.91 18.43 -29.32
N LEU A 126 -20.89 19.28 -29.21
CA LEU A 126 -19.96 19.29 -28.07
C LEU A 126 -20.58 19.84 -26.78
N ILE A 127 -21.70 20.57 -26.85
CA ILE A 127 -22.34 21.24 -25.70
C ILE A 127 -22.68 20.24 -24.57
N PRO A 128 -23.37 19.10 -24.81
CA PRO A 128 -23.63 18.10 -23.77
C PRO A 128 -22.35 17.54 -23.12
N LEU A 129 -21.27 17.36 -23.88
CA LEU A 129 -19.99 16.88 -23.35
C LEU A 129 -19.36 17.89 -22.39
N LEU A 130 -19.35 19.17 -22.76
CA LEU A 130 -18.81 20.24 -21.92
C LEU A 130 -19.66 20.44 -20.66
N LEU A 131 -20.99 20.55 -20.80
CA LEU A 131 -21.89 20.76 -19.68
C LEU A 131 -21.84 19.60 -18.67
N LEU A 132 -21.98 18.36 -19.14
CA LEU A 132 -21.95 17.20 -18.25
C LEU A 132 -20.54 16.90 -17.72
N GLY A 133 -19.49 17.24 -18.46
CA GLY A 133 -18.10 17.17 -17.98
C GLY A 133 -17.83 18.14 -16.82
N LEU A 134 -18.50 19.30 -16.79
CA LEU A 134 -18.41 20.27 -15.70
C LEU A 134 -19.27 19.88 -14.49
N ILE A 135 -20.50 19.45 -14.75
CA ILE A 135 -21.53 19.28 -13.70
C ILE A 135 -21.50 17.87 -13.09
N TRP A 136 -21.25 16.84 -13.91
CA TRP A 136 -21.45 15.45 -13.53
C TRP A 136 -20.34 14.54 -14.09
N THR A 137 -20.64 13.71 -15.10
CA THR A 137 -19.69 12.80 -15.77
C THR A 137 -19.55 13.10 -17.26
N ALA A 138 -18.29 13.22 -17.71
CA ALA A 138 -17.95 13.37 -19.12
C ALA A 138 -18.30 12.13 -19.96
N SER A 139 -18.49 10.95 -19.34
CA SER A 139 -18.82 9.72 -20.07
C SER A 139 -20.21 9.78 -20.69
N ILE A 140 -21.22 10.18 -19.91
CA ILE A 140 -22.60 10.40 -20.39
C ILE A 140 -22.61 11.56 -21.38
N GLY A 141 -21.88 12.64 -21.09
CA GLY A 141 -21.68 13.75 -22.02
C GLY A 141 -21.15 13.31 -23.38
N THR A 142 -20.26 12.31 -23.41
CA THR A 142 -19.73 11.75 -24.67
C THR A 142 -20.79 10.96 -25.43
N ILE A 143 -21.65 10.20 -24.74
CA ILE A 143 -22.74 9.44 -25.38
C ILE A 143 -23.74 10.41 -26.03
N LEU A 144 -24.15 11.44 -25.28
CA LEU A 144 -25.07 12.47 -25.80
C LEU A 144 -24.45 13.29 -26.93
N PHE A 145 -23.16 13.62 -26.83
CA PHE A 145 -22.41 14.26 -27.92
C PHE A 145 -22.47 13.44 -29.22
N LEU A 146 -22.15 12.15 -29.15
CA LEU A 146 -22.13 11.28 -30.32
C LEU A 146 -23.53 11.06 -30.89
N ALA A 147 -24.55 10.87 -30.04
CA ALA A 147 -25.94 10.74 -30.47
C ALA A 147 -26.45 12.02 -31.17
N LEU A 148 -26.20 13.18 -30.56
CA LEU A 148 -26.57 14.47 -31.13
C LEU A 148 -25.83 14.74 -32.45
N ALA A 149 -24.56 14.34 -32.56
CA ALA A 149 -23.80 14.47 -33.80
C ALA A 149 -24.44 13.70 -34.97
N VAL A 150 -24.96 12.48 -34.74
CA VAL A 150 -25.68 11.71 -35.78
C VAL A 150 -26.97 12.42 -36.19
N VAL A 151 -27.77 12.90 -35.23
CA VAL A 151 -29.02 13.62 -35.51
C VAL A 151 -28.75 14.89 -36.31
N LEU A 152 -27.75 15.67 -35.91
CA LEU A 152 -27.37 16.89 -36.62
C LEU A 152 -26.77 16.59 -38.00
N ALA A 153 -26.06 15.48 -38.18
CA ALA A 153 -25.57 15.07 -39.50
C ALA A 153 -26.71 14.79 -40.47
N VAL A 154 -27.81 14.17 -40.02
CA VAL A 154 -29.03 14.01 -40.83
C VAL A 154 -29.70 15.37 -41.09
N TYR A 155 -29.86 16.19 -40.06
CA TYR A 155 -30.52 17.49 -40.16
C TYR A 155 -29.82 18.47 -41.11
N PHE A 156 -28.50 18.44 -41.18
CA PHE A 156 -27.69 19.30 -42.05
C PHE A 156 -27.29 18.64 -43.38
N ASP A 157 -27.86 17.46 -43.71
CA ASP A 157 -27.55 16.72 -44.94
C ASP A 157 -26.05 16.39 -45.12
N GLN A 158 -25.39 16.01 -44.02
CA GLN A 158 -23.97 15.64 -43.95
C GLN A 158 -23.77 14.20 -43.45
N PHE A 159 -24.77 13.32 -43.66
CA PHE A 159 -24.72 11.95 -43.15
C PHE A 159 -23.61 11.12 -43.80
N GLU A 160 -23.36 11.29 -45.10
CA GLU A 160 -22.32 10.54 -45.83
C GLU A 160 -20.89 10.85 -45.35
N THR A 161 -20.66 12.00 -44.74
CA THR A 161 -19.34 12.35 -44.21
C THR A 161 -19.31 12.26 -42.70
N VAL A 162 -20.01 13.17 -42.03
CA VAL A 162 -20.06 13.24 -40.56
C VAL A 162 -20.79 12.04 -39.97
N GLY A 163 -21.91 11.64 -40.54
CA GLY A 163 -22.71 10.51 -40.05
C GLY A 163 -21.92 9.20 -40.09
N PHE A 164 -21.38 8.82 -41.25
CA PHE A 164 -20.54 7.63 -41.38
C PHE A 164 -19.29 7.69 -40.49
N PHE A 165 -18.61 8.84 -40.41
CA PHE A 165 -17.46 9.01 -39.52
C PHE A 165 -17.83 8.75 -38.05
N VAL A 166 -18.95 9.31 -37.58
CA VAL A 166 -19.42 9.12 -36.20
C VAL A 166 -19.77 7.65 -35.97
N VAL A 167 -20.62 7.06 -36.82
CA VAL A 167 -21.10 5.68 -36.69
C VAL A 167 -19.95 4.67 -36.69
N LEU A 168 -19.02 4.77 -37.64
CA LEU A 168 -17.86 3.88 -37.72
C LEU A 168 -16.90 4.07 -36.53
N SER A 169 -16.82 5.28 -35.97
CA SER A 169 -16.02 5.56 -34.78
C SER A 169 -16.66 5.10 -33.46
N LEU A 170 -17.95 4.75 -33.44
CA LEU A 170 -18.60 4.22 -32.22
C LEU A 170 -17.93 2.92 -31.78
N PHE A 171 -17.65 2.01 -32.71
CA PHE A 171 -17.01 0.73 -32.42
C PHE A 171 -15.67 0.88 -31.68
N PRO A 172 -14.67 1.61 -32.21
CA PRO A 172 -13.40 1.77 -31.51
C PRO A 172 -13.56 2.51 -30.18
N ILE A 173 -14.44 3.52 -30.08
CA ILE A 173 -14.64 4.30 -28.85
C ILE A 173 -15.28 3.45 -27.75
N PHE A 174 -16.37 2.73 -28.05
CA PHE A 174 -17.11 1.95 -27.05
C PHE A 174 -16.35 0.68 -26.62
N ILE A 175 -15.72 -0.04 -27.54
CA ILE A 175 -14.90 -1.21 -27.16
C ILE A 175 -13.77 -0.79 -26.24
N LYS A 176 -13.17 0.37 -26.48
CA LYS A 176 -12.09 0.85 -25.61
C LYS A 176 -12.57 1.22 -24.21
N ARG A 177 -13.87 1.41 -23.98
CA ARG A 177 -14.44 1.54 -22.62
C ARG A 177 -14.41 0.22 -21.85
N LEU A 178 -14.49 -0.92 -22.54
CA LEU A 178 -14.46 -2.26 -21.94
C LEU A 178 -13.06 -2.74 -21.52
N SER A 179 -12.01 -2.08 -22.02
CA SER A 179 -10.62 -2.44 -21.73
C SER A 179 -10.22 -2.13 -20.27
N PRO A 180 -9.56 -3.06 -19.54
CA PRO A 180 -9.13 -4.40 -19.99
C PRO A 180 -10.27 -5.42 -20.01
N ILE A 181 -10.52 -6.02 -21.17
CA ILE A 181 -11.65 -6.95 -21.36
C ILE A 181 -11.51 -8.20 -20.47
N LYS A 182 -10.27 -8.67 -20.22
CA LYS A 182 -9.99 -9.82 -19.35
C LYS A 182 -10.58 -9.67 -17.95
N GLU A 183 -10.59 -8.45 -17.40
CA GLU A 183 -11.15 -8.18 -16.06
C GLU A 183 -12.66 -8.38 -16.02
N ILE A 184 -13.37 -8.20 -17.14
CA ILE A 184 -14.82 -8.44 -17.21
C ILE A 184 -15.12 -9.94 -17.13
N PHE A 185 -14.28 -10.78 -17.74
CA PHE A 185 -14.45 -12.23 -17.72
C PHE A 185 -14.15 -12.85 -16.35
N LEU A 186 -13.26 -12.22 -15.57
CA LEU A 186 -12.83 -12.66 -14.25
C LEU A 186 -13.70 -12.10 -13.10
N ALA A 187 -14.60 -11.15 -13.37
CA ALA A 187 -15.42 -10.53 -12.34
C ALA A 187 -16.62 -11.40 -11.93
N ASP A 188 -16.88 -11.49 -10.62
CA ASP A 188 -18.06 -12.18 -10.06
C ASP A 188 -19.38 -11.60 -10.58
N LYS A 189 -19.43 -10.27 -10.75
CA LYS A 189 -20.60 -9.52 -11.25
C LYS A 189 -20.32 -8.93 -12.63
N LYS A 190 -20.34 -9.78 -13.66
CA LYS A 190 -20.02 -9.43 -15.05
C LYS A 190 -20.94 -8.34 -15.63
N ILE A 191 -22.25 -8.49 -15.46
CA ILE A 191 -23.26 -7.59 -16.06
C ILE A 191 -23.15 -6.16 -15.49
N PRO A 192 -23.11 -5.95 -14.15
CA PRO A 192 -22.91 -4.60 -13.60
C PRO A 192 -21.59 -3.95 -14.04
N LEU A 193 -20.49 -4.70 -14.09
CA LEU A 193 -19.19 -4.17 -14.51
C LEU A 193 -19.20 -3.77 -15.99
N LEU A 194 -19.80 -4.61 -16.85
CA LEU A 194 -19.99 -4.32 -18.27
C LEU A 194 -20.81 -3.02 -18.45
N PHE A 195 -21.93 -2.92 -17.75
CA PHE A 195 -22.81 -1.75 -17.80
C PHE A 195 -22.09 -0.48 -17.32
N ASN A 196 -21.36 -0.57 -16.20
CA ASN A 196 -20.63 0.56 -15.65
C ASN A 196 -19.56 1.07 -16.61
N ARG A 197 -18.80 0.16 -17.22
CA ARG A 197 -17.78 0.52 -18.21
C ARG A 197 -18.38 1.13 -19.46
N LEU A 198 -19.52 0.62 -19.96
CA LEU A 198 -20.16 1.18 -21.15
C LEU A 198 -20.74 2.58 -20.88
N ILE A 199 -21.48 2.76 -19.79
CA ILE A 199 -22.23 4.00 -19.52
C ILE A 199 -21.36 5.04 -18.83
N PHE A 200 -20.64 4.66 -17.78
CA PHE A 200 -19.87 5.56 -16.92
C PHE A 200 -18.36 5.58 -17.25
N ASP A 201 -17.87 4.63 -18.04
CA ASP A 201 -16.44 4.45 -18.39
C ASP A 201 -15.58 4.40 -17.11
N ASP A 202 -16.11 3.63 -16.14
CA ASP A 202 -15.59 3.39 -14.80
C ASP A 202 -16.07 1.99 -14.34
N ASP A 203 -15.39 1.42 -13.35
CA ASP A 203 -15.73 0.08 -12.81
C ASP A 203 -16.90 0.15 -11.83
N LYS A 204 -17.12 1.32 -11.21
CA LYS A 204 -18.23 1.60 -10.29
C LYS A 204 -19.16 2.67 -10.89
N PRO A 205 -20.48 2.57 -10.68
CA PRO A 205 -21.39 3.62 -11.13
C PRO A 205 -21.21 4.82 -10.20
N TYR A 206 -20.63 5.90 -10.73
CA TYR A 206 -20.37 7.10 -9.94
C TYR A 206 -21.37 8.20 -10.28
N LEU A 207 -22.31 8.44 -9.37
CA LEU A 207 -23.32 9.50 -9.42
C LEU A 207 -23.04 10.58 -8.37
N GLU A 208 -22.03 11.41 -8.59
CA GLU A 208 -21.84 12.62 -7.76
C GLU A 208 -21.64 13.86 -8.62
N LEU A 209 -22.42 14.90 -8.35
CA LEU A 209 -22.30 16.19 -9.02
C LEU A 209 -21.01 16.89 -8.59
N ARG A 210 -20.14 17.25 -9.54
CA ARG A 210 -18.87 17.96 -9.27
C ARG A 210 -19.10 19.33 -8.65
N ILE A 211 -20.25 19.95 -8.93
CA ILE A 211 -20.69 21.19 -8.30
C ILE A 211 -20.83 21.02 -6.78
N LYS A 212 -21.35 19.88 -6.29
CA LYS A 212 -21.41 19.61 -4.84
C LYS A 212 -20.01 19.54 -4.22
N LYS A 213 -19.02 18.96 -4.92
CA LYS A 213 -17.61 18.98 -4.49
C LYS A 213 -16.98 20.36 -4.53
N LEU A 214 -17.34 21.19 -5.50
CA LEU A 214 -16.86 22.57 -5.59
C LEU A 214 -17.41 23.42 -4.44
N PHE A 215 -18.72 23.31 -4.16
CA PHE A 215 -19.35 23.96 -2.99
C PHE A 215 -18.79 23.43 -1.67
N LYS A 216 -18.54 22.13 -1.54
CA LYS A 216 -17.84 21.52 -0.39
C LYS A 216 -16.43 22.12 -0.23
N LYS A 217 -15.65 22.21 -1.31
CA LYS A 217 -14.28 22.76 -1.30
C LYS A 217 -14.22 24.29 -1.02
N VAL A 218 -15.26 25.03 -1.42
CA VAL A 218 -15.43 26.47 -1.12
C VAL A 218 -15.86 26.66 0.34
N ARG A 219 -16.75 25.80 0.85
CA ARG A 219 -17.21 25.78 2.25
C ARG A 219 -16.11 25.40 3.23
N ASP A 220 -15.27 24.43 2.87
CA ASP A 220 -14.22 23.87 3.73
C ASP A 220 -12.93 24.72 3.75
N ASN A 221 -12.86 25.83 2.99
CA ASN A 221 -11.64 26.66 2.92
C ASN A 221 -11.94 28.16 2.65
N PRO A 222 -12.61 28.86 3.59
CA PRO A 222 -13.12 30.23 3.38
C PRO A 222 -12.02 31.27 3.17
N GLY A 223 -10.79 31.03 3.66
CA GLY A 223 -9.64 31.94 3.48
C GLY A 223 -9.11 32.05 2.05
N LYS A 224 -9.44 31.10 1.16
CA LYS A 224 -9.07 31.15 -0.27
C LYS A 224 -10.02 31.99 -1.13
N ILE A 225 -11.15 32.43 -0.56
CA ILE A 225 -12.16 33.20 -1.27
C ILE A 225 -11.58 34.53 -1.74
N SER A 226 -10.79 35.25 -0.93
CA SER A 226 -10.30 36.60 -1.30
C SER A 226 -9.35 36.66 -2.51
N LYS A 227 -8.66 35.55 -2.82
CA LYS A 227 -7.68 35.47 -3.93
C LYS A 227 -8.23 34.87 -5.21
N ILE A 228 -9.29 34.05 -5.14
CA ILE A 228 -9.81 33.32 -6.30
C ILE A 228 -11.08 33.97 -6.86
N THR A 229 -11.85 34.71 -6.05
CA THR A 229 -13.14 35.25 -6.48
C THR A 229 -13.09 36.67 -7.05
N LYS A 230 -11.98 37.41 -6.90
CA LYS A 230 -11.84 38.79 -7.41
C LYS A 230 -12.02 38.95 -8.93
N PRO A 231 -11.63 38.00 -9.81
CA PRO A 231 -11.82 38.18 -11.26
C PRO A 231 -13.19 37.66 -11.77
N PHE A 232 -13.90 36.82 -11.01
CA PHE A 232 -15.07 36.09 -11.52
C PHE A 232 -16.42 36.54 -10.93
N ILE A 233 -16.42 37.27 -9.82
CA ILE A 233 -17.67 37.71 -9.15
C ILE A 233 -18.06 39.16 -9.51
N ALA A 234 -17.14 39.94 -10.08
CA ALA A 234 -17.36 41.36 -10.39
C ALA A 234 -18.54 41.67 -11.35
N PRO A 235 -18.94 40.81 -12.32
CA PRO A 235 -20.06 41.14 -13.20
C PRO A 235 -21.42 40.60 -12.74
N VAL A 236 -21.51 39.79 -11.67
CA VAL A 236 -22.73 39.01 -11.36
C VAL A 236 -23.45 39.47 -10.08
N LEU A 237 -22.81 40.26 -9.21
CA LEU A 237 -23.42 40.73 -7.95
C LEU A 237 -23.85 42.21 -7.94
N MET A 238 -23.69 42.95 -9.04
CA MET A 238 -24.25 44.31 -9.15
C MET A 238 -25.62 44.27 -9.83
N GLY A 239 -26.65 43.93 -9.04
CA GLY A 239 -28.04 44.35 -9.28
C GLY A 239 -28.36 45.63 -8.48
N PRO A 240 -29.33 46.44 -8.92
CA PRO A 240 -29.40 47.87 -8.61
C PRO A 240 -29.93 48.18 -7.19
N ARG A 241 -29.30 49.19 -6.57
CA ARG A 241 -29.73 50.20 -5.56
C ARG A 241 -30.92 49.92 -4.60
N VAL A 242 -30.82 50.57 -3.42
CA VAL A 242 -31.86 50.91 -2.39
C VAL A 242 -31.91 49.89 -1.22
N SER A 243 -31.90 50.22 0.09
CA SER A 243 -31.86 51.45 0.90
C SER A 243 -31.22 51.15 2.27
N TRP A 244 -30.62 52.19 2.86
CA TRP A 244 -30.23 52.31 4.26
C TRP A 244 -31.43 52.21 5.22
N ALA A 245 -31.39 51.31 6.21
CA ALA A 245 -32.03 51.48 7.50
C ALA A 245 -31.51 50.41 8.48
N VAL A 246 -31.30 50.82 9.73
CA VAL A 246 -30.94 49.98 10.90
C VAL A 246 -29.44 49.67 11.07
N ALA A 247 -28.64 50.74 11.19
CA ALA A 247 -27.39 50.74 11.94
C ALA A 247 -27.44 51.84 13.02
N LYS A 248 -28.03 51.53 14.19
CA LYS A 248 -27.81 52.26 15.46
C LYS A 248 -28.61 51.65 16.62
N PHE A 249 -27.89 51.02 17.56
CA PHE A 249 -28.13 50.81 19.01
C PHE A 249 -27.14 49.71 19.42
N GLY A 250 -26.28 49.78 20.44
CA GLY A 250 -26.04 50.66 21.58
C GLY A 250 -24.95 49.99 22.44
N VAL A 251 -24.33 50.74 23.35
CA VAL A 251 -23.01 50.52 23.97
C VAL A 251 -23.06 49.86 25.37
N LYS A 252 -22.07 48.98 25.66
CA LYS A 252 -21.42 48.54 26.94
C LYS A 252 -22.22 48.00 28.16
N ILE A 253 -21.48 47.15 28.93
CA ILE A 253 -21.62 46.60 30.32
C ILE A 253 -21.89 45.07 30.25
N VAL A 254 -21.15 44.08 30.80
CA VAL A 254 -20.38 43.82 32.06
C VAL A 254 -19.23 42.80 31.82
N GLN A 255 -18.22 42.77 32.69
CA GLN A 255 -17.10 41.82 32.79
C GLN A 255 -17.48 40.37 33.21
N ARG A 256 -17.16 39.36 32.39
CA ARG A 256 -16.59 38.01 32.65
C ARG A 256 -16.80 37.11 31.41
N PRO A 257 -15.96 36.08 31.16
CA PRO A 257 -15.62 35.61 29.82
C PRO A 257 -16.72 34.73 29.24
N ILE A 258 -17.25 35.13 28.10
CA ILE A 258 -18.10 34.27 27.27
C ILE A 258 -17.18 33.70 26.19
N GLU A 259 -16.95 32.39 26.25
CA GLU A 259 -16.35 31.61 25.16
C GLU A 259 -16.98 32.04 23.82
N PRO A 260 -16.20 32.29 22.76
CA PRO A 260 -16.76 32.76 21.51
C PRO A 260 -17.73 31.72 20.96
N ALA A 261 -19.00 32.12 20.80
CA ALA A 261 -20.12 31.37 20.21
C ALA A 261 -19.82 30.72 18.83
N ARG A 262 -18.65 30.97 18.24
CA ARG A 262 -18.08 30.22 17.11
C ARG A 262 -17.82 28.74 17.44
N GLU A 263 -17.52 28.38 18.68
CA GLU A 263 -17.17 27.00 19.06
C GLU A 263 -18.39 26.11 19.33
N LEU A 264 -19.51 26.71 19.77
CA LEU A 264 -20.80 26.04 19.87
C LEU A 264 -21.48 25.89 18.50
N PHE A 265 -21.37 26.89 17.61
CA PHE A 265 -21.92 26.80 16.26
C PHE A 265 -21.10 25.89 15.34
N SER A 266 -19.77 25.80 15.48
CA SER A 266 -18.94 24.91 14.68
C SER A 266 -19.13 23.43 15.03
N ARG A 267 -19.31 23.10 16.32
CA ARG A 267 -19.64 21.74 16.79
C ARG A 267 -21.07 21.32 16.44
N GLY A 268 -22.02 22.24 16.44
CA GLY A 268 -23.42 21.97 16.06
C GLY A 268 -23.63 21.82 14.55
N VAL A 269 -22.95 22.64 13.74
CA VAL A 269 -23.15 22.66 12.27
C VAL A 269 -22.32 21.60 11.56
N GLN A 270 -21.15 21.18 12.08
CA GLN A 270 -20.42 20.01 11.55
C GLN A 270 -21.19 18.69 11.71
N LYS A 271 -22.08 18.59 12.72
CA LYS A 271 -22.87 17.38 12.96
C LYS A 271 -24.02 17.19 11.97
N ILE A 272 -24.40 18.23 11.21
CA ILE A 272 -25.65 18.25 10.43
C ILE A 272 -25.41 18.16 8.91
N ILE A 273 -24.20 18.40 8.37
CA ILE A 273 -24.01 18.57 6.90
C ILE A 273 -22.97 17.61 6.27
N SER A 274 -22.72 16.46 6.87
CA SER A 274 -21.99 15.34 6.23
C SER A 274 -22.66 14.00 6.55
N GLN A 275 -23.64 13.63 5.74
CA GLN A 275 -24.12 12.26 5.69
C GLN A 275 -23.95 11.74 4.25
N GLU A 276 -22.70 11.42 3.90
CA GLU A 276 -22.52 10.15 3.18
C GLU A 276 -22.98 9.07 4.17
N PRO A 277 -23.73 8.02 3.76
CA PRO A 277 -24.16 7.01 4.69
C PRO A 277 -22.93 6.49 5.41
N GLU A 278 -22.89 6.73 6.72
CA GLU A 278 -21.80 6.30 7.59
C GLU A 278 -21.63 4.81 7.36
N LYS A 279 -20.43 4.36 6.97
CA LYS A 279 -20.20 2.92 6.84
C LYS A 279 -20.34 2.35 8.24
N VAL A 280 -21.44 1.64 8.47
CA VAL A 280 -21.72 1.01 9.75
C VAL A 280 -21.14 -0.39 9.72
N ILE A 281 -20.22 -0.66 10.64
CA ILE A 281 -19.75 -2.01 10.93
C ILE A 281 -20.08 -2.28 12.39
N THR A 282 -21.02 -3.18 12.63
CA THR A 282 -21.41 -3.58 13.99
C THR A 282 -20.63 -4.81 14.47
N GLU A 283 -20.01 -5.55 13.55
CA GLU A 283 -19.35 -6.83 13.81
C GLU A 283 -18.10 -6.98 12.93
N ILE A 284 -17.00 -7.46 13.52
CA ILE A 284 -15.75 -7.85 12.83
C ILE A 284 -15.76 -9.37 12.61
N ARG A 285 -15.51 -9.80 11.38
CA ARG A 285 -15.33 -11.22 11.01
C ARG A 285 -13.85 -11.59 10.95
N THR A 286 -13.54 -12.88 10.80
CA THR A 286 -12.17 -13.41 10.65
C THR A 286 -11.37 -12.62 9.61
N GLU A 287 -11.91 -12.46 8.40
CA GLU A 287 -11.24 -11.74 7.32
C GLU A 287 -10.98 -10.25 7.63
N ASP A 288 -11.87 -9.61 8.39
CA ASP A 288 -11.73 -8.19 8.75
C ASP A 288 -10.58 -8.02 9.75
N LEU A 289 -10.51 -8.89 10.76
CA LEU A 289 -9.43 -8.90 11.74
C LEU A 289 -8.07 -9.21 11.08
N GLU A 290 -8.03 -10.16 10.14
CA GLU A 290 -6.83 -10.47 9.37
C GLU A 290 -6.37 -9.25 8.55
N LYS A 291 -7.29 -8.60 7.83
CA LYS A 291 -7.01 -7.37 7.08
C LYS A 291 -6.51 -6.25 7.98
N MET A 292 -7.08 -6.08 9.18
CA MET A 292 -6.62 -5.10 10.18
C MET A 292 -5.16 -5.36 10.60
N MET A 293 -4.78 -6.62 10.86
CA MET A 293 -3.41 -6.96 11.23
C MET A 293 -2.41 -6.74 10.08
N ILE A 294 -2.76 -7.17 8.87
CA ILE A 294 -1.93 -6.94 7.67
C ILE A 294 -1.80 -5.43 7.37
N ALA A 295 -2.89 -4.67 7.54
CA ALA A 295 -2.86 -3.21 7.39
C ALA A 295 -1.94 -2.55 8.42
N SER A 296 -1.92 -3.05 9.66
CA SER A 296 -1.04 -2.57 10.73
C SER A 296 0.43 -2.76 10.35
N ALA A 297 0.82 -3.96 9.90
CA ALA A 297 2.19 -4.24 9.45
C ALA A 297 2.62 -3.32 8.32
N LYS A 298 1.76 -3.14 7.30
CA LYS A 298 2.03 -2.24 6.18
C LYS A 298 2.16 -0.78 6.63
N LYS A 299 1.28 -0.30 7.52
CA LYS A 299 1.31 1.09 8.02
C LYS A 299 2.59 1.35 8.80
N ILE A 300 2.99 0.44 9.68
CA ILE A 300 4.23 0.61 10.46
C ILE A 300 5.46 0.58 9.56
N VAL A 301 5.56 -0.34 8.60
CA VAL A 301 6.68 -0.34 7.63
C VAL A 301 6.76 0.97 6.86
N LEU A 302 5.63 1.55 6.47
CA LEU A 302 5.60 2.84 5.76
C LEU A 302 6.02 4.04 6.63
N HIS A 303 5.78 3.97 7.94
CA HIS A 303 6.08 5.04 8.89
C HIS A 303 7.30 4.73 9.79
N GLN A 304 8.04 3.64 9.52
CA GLN A 304 9.14 3.19 10.38
C GLN A 304 10.21 4.27 10.58
N GLU A 305 10.55 5.00 9.51
CA GLU A 305 11.55 6.08 9.57
C GLU A 305 11.03 7.31 10.31
N GLU A 306 9.73 7.59 10.22
CA GLU A 306 9.10 8.67 10.99
C GLU A 306 9.19 8.36 12.48
N ILE A 307 8.94 7.11 12.86
CA ILE A 307 9.02 6.62 14.24
C ILE A 307 10.49 6.61 14.72
N ASN A 308 11.42 6.07 13.92
CA ASN A 308 12.84 6.01 14.26
C ASN A 308 13.46 7.40 14.45
N ARG A 309 13.06 8.39 13.65
CA ARG A 309 13.59 9.76 13.73
C ARG A 309 13.30 10.46 15.05
N ILE A 310 12.19 10.12 15.70
CA ILE A 310 11.78 10.72 16.98
C ILE A 310 12.14 9.85 18.19
N ASN A 311 12.79 8.70 17.97
CA ASN A 311 13.18 7.80 19.05
C ASN A 311 14.35 8.39 19.84
N VAL A 312 14.02 9.03 20.97
CA VAL A 312 14.98 9.61 21.92
C VAL A 312 14.80 9.06 23.35
N PHE A 313 13.84 8.15 23.57
CA PHE A 313 13.52 7.56 24.86
C PHE A 313 13.22 6.05 24.72
N PRO A 314 13.74 5.20 25.63
CA PRO A 314 14.69 5.51 26.70
C PRO A 314 16.10 5.79 26.16
N VAL A 315 16.43 5.26 24.98
CA VAL A 315 17.73 5.40 24.32
C VAL A 315 17.52 5.89 22.89
N ALA A 316 18.38 6.81 22.44
CA ALA A 316 18.31 7.38 21.09
C ALA A 316 19.03 6.51 20.04
N ASP A 317 18.63 5.24 19.93
CA ASP A 317 19.24 4.23 19.05
C ASP A 317 18.56 4.09 17.66
N LYS A 318 17.45 4.83 17.44
CA LYS A 318 16.68 4.84 16.18
C LYS A 318 16.16 3.45 15.78
N ASP A 319 15.85 2.59 16.74
CA ASP A 319 15.40 1.22 16.46
C ASP A 319 13.88 0.97 16.63
N THR A 320 13.17 1.88 17.30
CA THR A 320 11.77 1.64 17.73
C THR A 320 10.83 1.26 16.58
N GLY A 321 10.91 1.97 15.47
CA GLY A 321 10.15 1.68 14.26
C GLY A 321 10.52 0.34 13.64
N TYR A 322 11.81 -0.04 13.66
CA TYR A 322 12.25 -1.36 13.18
C TYR A 322 11.76 -2.49 14.08
N ASN A 323 11.81 -2.31 15.40
CA ASN A 323 11.37 -3.28 16.40
C ASN A 323 9.87 -3.55 16.30
N LEU A 324 9.06 -2.48 16.19
CA LEU A 324 7.62 -2.59 15.99
C LEU A 324 7.27 -3.18 14.61
N ALA A 325 8.01 -2.80 13.55
CA ALA A 325 7.85 -3.37 12.21
C ALA A 325 8.16 -4.88 12.19
N ALA A 326 9.27 -5.30 12.79
CA ALA A 326 9.65 -6.71 12.88
C ALA A 326 8.59 -7.54 13.60
N THR A 327 8.04 -7.02 14.71
CA THR A 327 6.95 -7.66 15.46
C THR A 327 5.72 -7.87 14.57
N LEU A 328 5.26 -6.83 13.86
CA LEU A 328 4.08 -6.90 13.01
C LEU A 328 4.30 -7.71 11.71
N LEU A 329 5.51 -7.70 11.15
CA LEU A 329 5.87 -8.54 10.02
C LEU A 329 5.94 -10.02 10.41
N GLY A 330 6.38 -10.33 11.63
CA GLY A 330 6.29 -11.68 12.19
C GLY A 330 4.85 -12.18 12.28
N ILE A 331 3.93 -11.31 12.72
CA ILE A 331 2.49 -11.59 12.70
C ILE A 331 1.99 -11.80 11.26
N GLU A 332 2.29 -10.89 10.34
CA GLU A 332 1.87 -11.00 8.94
C GLU A 332 2.40 -12.27 8.26
N SER A 333 3.64 -12.65 8.58
CA SER A 333 4.23 -13.91 8.14
C SER A 333 3.45 -15.11 8.65
N ALA A 334 3.15 -15.16 9.96
CA ALA A 334 2.38 -16.25 10.56
C ALA A 334 0.95 -16.34 10.01
N LEU A 335 0.32 -15.19 9.70
CA LEU A 335 -0.97 -15.14 9.04
C LEU A 335 -0.89 -15.75 7.64
N GLY A 336 0.14 -15.44 6.87
CA GLY A 336 0.27 -15.97 5.51
C GLY A 336 0.72 -17.44 5.41
N GLN A 337 0.85 -18.19 6.51
CA GLN A 337 1.24 -19.61 6.50
C GLN A 337 0.07 -20.57 6.24
N LYS A 338 -1.16 -20.17 6.56
CA LYS A 338 -2.37 -21.00 6.37
C LYS A 338 -3.59 -20.11 6.24
N GLU A 339 -4.64 -20.62 5.60
CA GLU A 339 -5.95 -19.96 5.63
C GLU A 339 -6.61 -20.15 7.01
N HIS A 340 -7.40 -19.18 7.45
CA HIS A 340 -8.08 -19.22 8.75
C HIS A 340 -9.59 -19.30 8.58
N GLU A 341 -10.17 -20.42 8.97
CA GLU A 341 -11.62 -20.66 8.89
C GLU A 341 -12.39 -19.96 10.02
N SER A 342 -11.73 -19.67 11.14
CA SER A 342 -12.34 -19.09 12.34
C SER A 342 -11.48 -18.03 13.03
N ILE A 343 -12.11 -17.19 13.85
CA ILE A 343 -11.40 -16.22 14.70
C ILE A 343 -10.44 -16.93 15.65
N ALA A 344 -10.76 -18.12 16.14
CA ALA A 344 -9.88 -18.89 17.02
C ALA A 344 -8.57 -19.27 16.30
N ASP A 345 -8.66 -19.77 15.07
CA ASP A 345 -7.49 -20.17 14.26
C ASP A 345 -6.62 -18.98 13.89
N LEU A 346 -7.26 -17.86 13.56
CA LEU A 346 -6.60 -16.59 13.27
C LEU A 346 -5.88 -16.06 14.51
N VAL A 347 -6.57 -16.01 15.66
CA VAL A 347 -5.97 -15.57 16.94
C VAL A 347 -4.76 -16.42 17.29
N LYS A 348 -4.83 -17.74 17.13
CA LYS A 348 -3.68 -18.63 17.39
C LYS A 348 -2.46 -18.22 16.55
N SER A 349 -2.66 -17.98 15.25
CA SER A 349 -1.59 -17.60 14.33
C SER A 349 -1.03 -16.20 14.64
N ILE A 350 -1.89 -15.24 15.00
CA ILE A 350 -1.44 -13.91 15.43
C ILE A 350 -0.61 -14.00 16.71
N LYS A 351 -1.06 -14.77 17.70
CA LYS A 351 -0.35 -14.96 18.97
C LYS A 351 1.01 -15.64 18.76
N GLU A 352 1.08 -16.67 17.93
CA GLU A 352 2.35 -17.34 17.56
C GLU A 352 3.31 -16.36 16.88
N GLY A 353 2.82 -15.60 15.89
CA GLY A 353 3.63 -14.59 15.19
C GLY A 353 4.15 -13.49 16.13
N ALA A 354 3.29 -12.97 17.02
CA ALA A 354 3.66 -11.97 18.01
C ALA A 354 4.67 -12.53 19.02
N MET A 355 4.41 -13.71 19.59
CA MET A 355 5.27 -14.34 20.60
C MET A 355 6.69 -14.57 20.09
N ASN A 356 6.81 -15.07 18.87
CA ASN A 356 8.10 -15.42 18.27
C ASN A 356 8.88 -14.21 17.75
N ASN A 357 8.21 -13.08 17.47
CA ASN A 357 8.82 -11.93 16.80
C ASN A 357 8.75 -10.62 17.58
N ALA A 358 8.18 -10.61 18.79
CA ALA A 358 8.25 -9.44 19.66
C ALA A 358 9.72 -9.06 19.89
N ARG A 359 10.04 -7.80 19.59
CA ARG A 359 11.39 -7.21 19.70
C ARG A 359 11.33 -5.85 20.36
N GLY A 360 12.24 -5.61 21.31
CA GLY A 360 12.37 -4.37 22.05
C GLY A 360 11.14 -4.01 22.89
N ASN A 361 11.30 -3.01 23.78
CA ASN A 361 10.25 -2.59 24.70
C ASN A 361 8.90 -2.33 23.99
N VAL A 362 8.90 -1.61 22.86
CA VAL A 362 7.67 -1.28 22.13
C VAL A 362 7.01 -2.52 21.52
N GLY A 363 7.79 -3.43 20.96
CA GLY A 363 7.26 -4.68 20.42
C GLY A 363 6.69 -5.59 21.52
N MET A 364 7.32 -5.62 22.69
CA MET A 364 6.85 -6.38 23.86
C MET A 364 5.55 -5.81 24.43
N ILE A 365 5.48 -4.50 24.68
CA ILE A 365 4.27 -3.83 25.18
C ILE A 365 3.09 -4.05 24.23
N PHE A 366 3.30 -3.83 22.93
CA PHE A 366 2.25 -4.03 21.94
C PHE A 366 1.82 -5.51 21.87
N SER A 367 2.78 -6.44 21.92
CA SER A 367 2.48 -7.88 21.88
C SER A 367 1.67 -8.33 23.10
N GLY A 368 2.06 -7.91 24.31
CA GLY A 368 1.31 -8.23 25.53
C GLY A 368 -0.09 -7.62 25.54
N TYR A 369 -0.22 -6.36 25.11
CA TYR A 369 -1.52 -5.73 24.88
C TYR A 369 -2.38 -6.55 23.90
N LEU A 370 -1.83 -6.86 22.72
CA LEU A 370 -2.52 -7.55 21.64
C LEU A 370 -2.94 -8.96 22.05
N MET A 371 -2.07 -9.76 22.66
CA MET A 371 -2.39 -11.10 23.14
C MET A 371 -3.59 -11.07 24.10
N ARG A 372 -3.60 -10.11 25.03
CA ARG A 372 -4.71 -9.96 25.99
C ARG A 372 -6.01 -9.55 25.33
N VAL A 373 -5.97 -8.72 24.28
CA VAL A 373 -7.12 -8.36 23.44
C VAL A 373 -7.65 -9.61 22.72
N LEU A 374 -6.76 -10.35 22.07
CA LEU A 374 -7.10 -11.55 21.30
C LEU A 374 -7.72 -12.65 22.19
N ASP A 375 -7.23 -12.82 23.42
CA ASP A 375 -7.80 -13.77 24.39
C ASP A 375 -9.23 -13.47 24.79
N GLN A 376 -9.69 -12.22 24.63
CA GLN A 376 -11.08 -11.86 24.89
C GLN A 376 -12.01 -12.15 23.73
N ILE A 377 -11.48 -12.34 22.52
CA ILE A 377 -12.29 -12.50 21.30
C ILE A 377 -12.14 -13.89 20.65
N LYS A 378 -11.13 -14.68 21.04
CA LYS A 378 -10.82 -15.99 20.42
C LYS A 378 -11.98 -16.99 20.37
N GLY A 379 -12.88 -16.96 21.36
CA GLY A 379 -14.03 -17.87 21.45
C GLY A 379 -15.26 -17.39 20.69
N LEU A 380 -15.20 -16.22 20.05
CA LEU A 380 -16.33 -15.61 19.37
C LEU A 380 -16.33 -15.98 17.89
N LYS A 381 -17.53 -16.15 17.31
CA LYS A 381 -17.69 -16.31 15.85
C LYS A 381 -17.53 -14.99 15.09
N LEU A 382 -17.91 -13.90 15.74
CA LEU A 382 -17.84 -12.52 15.27
C LEU A 382 -17.60 -11.61 16.47
N VAL A 383 -16.92 -10.48 16.27
CA VAL A 383 -16.58 -9.55 17.36
C VAL A 383 -17.43 -8.30 17.23
N ASP A 384 -18.39 -8.11 18.14
CA ASP A 384 -19.20 -6.90 18.21
C ASP A 384 -18.47 -5.74 18.91
N ALA A 385 -19.09 -4.56 18.90
CA ALA A 385 -18.58 -3.35 19.57
C ALA A 385 -18.28 -3.57 21.07
N LYS A 386 -19.10 -4.34 21.78
CA LYS A 386 -18.97 -4.59 23.21
C LYS A 386 -17.80 -5.51 23.52
N ALA A 387 -17.63 -6.57 22.74
CA ALA A 387 -16.51 -7.48 22.82
C ALA A 387 -15.20 -6.75 22.52
N LEU A 388 -15.14 -5.98 21.43
CA LEU A 388 -13.94 -5.23 21.04
C LEU A 388 -13.54 -4.20 22.11
N SER A 389 -14.47 -3.35 22.55
CA SER A 389 -14.18 -2.32 23.56
C SER A 389 -13.74 -2.91 24.91
N LEU A 390 -14.35 -4.01 25.34
CA LEU A 390 -13.94 -4.71 26.56
C LEU A 390 -12.56 -5.35 26.39
N ALA A 391 -12.27 -5.91 25.21
CA ALA A 391 -10.98 -6.49 24.89
C ALA A 391 -9.86 -5.44 24.95
N MET A 392 -10.04 -4.30 24.27
CA MET A 392 -9.10 -3.16 24.31
C MET A 392 -8.85 -2.68 25.73
N ARG A 393 -9.91 -2.50 26.53
CA ARG A 393 -9.77 -2.09 27.95
C ARG A 393 -9.01 -3.11 28.79
N LYS A 394 -9.26 -4.41 28.58
CA LYS A 394 -8.53 -5.47 29.32
C LYS A 394 -7.07 -5.57 28.89
N GLY A 395 -6.75 -5.20 27.65
CA GLY A 395 -5.38 -5.12 27.13
C GLY A 395 -4.50 -4.13 27.88
N ILE A 396 -5.06 -3.04 28.42
CA ILE A 396 -4.30 -1.99 29.13
C ILE A 396 -3.42 -2.60 30.23
N LYS A 397 -4.00 -3.40 31.13
CA LYS A 397 -3.23 -4.01 32.23
C LYS A 397 -2.10 -4.90 31.73
N ALA A 398 -2.31 -5.64 30.63
CA ALA A 398 -1.26 -6.50 30.07
C ALA A 398 -0.11 -5.69 29.47
N ALA A 399 -0.40 -4.54 28.85
CA ALA A 399 0.62 -3.63 28.33
C ALA A 399 1.59 -3.17 29.44
N TYR A 400 1.06 -2.74 30.58
CA TYR A 400 1.86 -2.32 31.75
C TYR A 400 2.69 -3.47 32.34
N LEU A 401 2.14 -4.69 32.35
CA LEU A 401 2.82 -5.86 32.91
C LEU A 401 3.89 -6.46 31.97
N SER A 402 4.00 -5.98 30.73
CA SER A 402 4.93 -6.52 29.74
C SER A 402 6.37 -6.01 29.91
N ILE A 403 6.60 -4.97 30.72
CA ILE A 403 7.89 -4.28 30.86
C ILE A 403 8.23 -3.89 32.30
N GLU A 404 9.52 -3.60 32.53
CA GLU A 404 10.24 -3.07 33.73
C GLU A 404 9.41 -2.66 34.96
N ASP A 405 9.41 -1.43 35.42
CA ASP A 405 9.69 -0.09 34.86
C ASP A 405 8.75 0.43 33.76
N PRO A 406 7.42 0.28 33.87
CA PRO A 406 6.48 1.05 33.05
C PRO A 406 6.60 2.54 33.37
N VAL A 407 6.70 3.36 32.33
CA VAL A 407 6.86 4.81 32.43
C VAL A 407 5.66 5.51 31.80
N GLU A 408 5.01 6.40 32.55
CA GLU A 408 3.94 7.27 32.04
C GLU A 408 4.51 8.32 31.08
N GLY A 409 3.72 8.79 30.12
CA GLY A 409 4.20 9.61 29.01
C GLY A 409 4.84 8.80 27.88
N THR A 410 4.49 7.52 27.77
CA THR A 410 4.93 6.61 26.69
C THR A 410 3.73 6.01 25.95
N ILE A 411 3.97 5.01 25.08
CA ILE A 411 2.94 4.16 24.46
C ILE A 411 1.82 3.71 25.43
N LEU A 412 2.12 3.53 26.72
CA LEU A 412 1.15 3.11 27.73
C LEU A 412 -0.03 4.09 27.89
N ASP A 413 0.24 5.39 27.88
CA ASP A 413 -0.77 6.45 28.02
C ASP A 413 -1.75 6.40 26.84
N VAL A 414 -1.23 6.18 25.63
CA VAL A 414 -2.02 6.12 24.40
C VAL A 414 -2.86 4.85 24.35
N ILE A 415 -2.30 3.70 24.74
CA ILE A 415 -3.04 2.43 24.88
C ILE A 415 -4.20 2.61 25.88
N LYS A 416 -3.92 3.25 27.03
CA LYS A 416 -4.90 3.53 28.07
C LYS A 416 -6.02 4.42 27.55
N ALA A 417 -5.68 5.55 26.92
CA ALA A 417 -6.64 6.48 26.34
C ALA A 417 -7.55 5.80 25.31
N ALA A 418 -6.98 4.97 24.42
CA ALA A 418 -7.75 4.22 23.42
C ALA A 418 -8.74 3.24 24.07
N GLY A 419 -8.28 2.42 25.00
CA GLY A 419 -9.11 1.38 25.63
C GLY A 419 -10.18 1.94 26.55
N GLU A 420 -9.89 3.00 27.31
CA GLU A 420 -10.88 3.69 28.14
C GLU A 420 -11.95 4.35 27.27
N LYS A 421 -11.54 5.04 26.19
CA LYS A 421 -12.49 5.70 25.31
C LYS A 421 -13.40 4.72 24.58
N ALA A 422 -12.84 3.62 24.07
CA ALA A 422 -13.64 2.58 23.43
C ALA A 422 -14.72 2.03 24.37
N ASN A 423 -14.37 1.78 25.64
CA ASN A 423 -15.30 1.27 26.64
C ASN A 423 -16.34 2.33 27.08
N GLU A 424 -15.97 3.61 27.16
CA GLU A 424 -16.91 4.72 27.41
C GLU A 424 -17.97 4.82 26.29
N MET A 425 -17.53 4.75 25.02
CA MET A 425 -18.43 4.83 23.86
C MET A 425 -19.51 3.75 23.89
N VAL A 426 -19.15 2.52 24.27
CA VAL A 426 -20.12 1.41 24.36
C VAL A 426 -20.97 1.49 25.62
N LYS A 427 -20.37 1.69 26.80
CA LYS A 427 -21.12 1.64 28.07
C LYS A 427 -22.03 2.85 28.27
N THR A 428 -21.53 4.03 27.96
CA THR A 428 -22.21 5.29 28.25
C THR A 428 -23.03 5.76 27.06
N LYS A 429 -22.45 5.73 25.85
CA LYS A 429 -23.12 6.24 24.64
C LYS A 429 -23.89 5.18 23.86
N LYS A 430 -23.78 3.90 24.25
CA LYS A 430 -24.39 2.75 23.55
C LYS A 430 -24.10 2.73 22.05
N GLU A 431 -22.89 3.13 21.67
CA GLU A 431 -22.44 3.09 20.28
C GLU A 431 -22.20 1.64 19.84
N GLU A 432 -22.71 1.29 18.66
CA GLU A 432 -22.57 -0.04 18.07
C GLU A 432 -21.70 0.00 16.79
N ASN A 433 -21.50 1.17 16.19
CA ASN A 433 -20.62 1.30 15.03
C ASN A 433 -19.15 1.24 15.47
N ILE A 434 -18.49 0.12 15.18
CA ILE A 434 -17.09 -0.14 15.50
C ILE A 434 -16.16 0.91 14.88
N ILE A 435 -16.44 1.36 13.64
CA ILE A 435 -15.61 2.38 12.98
C ILE A 435 -15.59 3.66 13.82
N LYS A 436 -16.76 4.10 14.30
CA LYS A 436 -16.90 5.31 15.11
C LYS A 436 -16.28 5.17 16.50
N ILE A 437 -16.37 3.99 17.10
CA ILE A 437 -15.68 3.68 18.37
C ILE A 437 -14.16 3.82 18.19
N LEU A 438 -13.61 3.26 17.12
CA LEU A 438 -12.17 3.36 16.83
C LEU A 438 -11.75 4.79 16.46
N GLU A 439 -12.57 5.53 15.72
CA GLU A 439 -12.29 6.94 15.40
C GLU A 439 -12.23 7.82 16.64
N GLU A 440 -13.19 7.69 17.56
CA GLU A 440 -13.19 8.41 18.83
C GLU A 440 -11.99 8.00 19.71
N SER A 441 -11.67 6.70 19.74
CA SER A 441 -10.50 6.19 20.44
C SER A 441 -9.20 6.74 19.84
N TYR A 442 -9.12 6.86 18.53
CA TYR A 442 -7.99 7.45 17.80
C TYR A 442 -7.83 8.94 18.10
N GLN A 443 -8.91 9.72 18.17
CA GLN A 443 -8.84 11.14 18.53
C GLN A 443 -8.32 11.34 19.97
N PHE A 444 -8.79 10.53 20.92
CA PHE A 444 -8.28 10.56 22.29
C PHE A 444 -6.82 10.09 22.39
N SER A 445 -6.44 9.13 21.54
CA SER A 445 -5.05 8.67 21.42
C SER A 445 -4.12 9.76 20.88
N LEU A 446 -4.57 10.58 19.92
CA LEU A 446 -3.80 11.72 19.43
C LEU A 446 -3.57 12.78 20.53
N ALA A 447 -4.60 13.06 21.34
CA ALA A 447 -4.44 13.98 22.47
C ALA A 447 -3.43 13.44 23.51
N ALA A 448 -3.55 12.16 23.87
CA ALA A 448 -2.61 11.49 24.76
C ALA A 448 -1.18 11.45 24.18
N LEU A 449 -1.03 11.28 22.87
CA LEU A 449 0.26 11.33 22.18
C LEU A 449 0.92 12.71 22.34
N GLU A 450 0.19 13.79 22.09
CA GLU A 450 0.72 15.15 22.27
C GLU A 450 1.14 15.42 23.73
N GLU A 451 0.39 14.89 24.71
CA GLU A 451 0.75 15.01 26.13
C GLU A 451 2.06 14.29 26.49
N THR A 452 2.46 13.24 25.76
CA THR A 452 3.72 12.52 26.04
C THR A 452 4.93 13.44 26.04
N LYS A 453 4.93 14.42 25.13
CA LYS A 453 5.97 15.44 24.99
C LYS A 453 6.21 16.22 26.27
N GLU A 454 5.15 16.53 27.02
CA GLU A 454 5.24 17.32 28.26
C GLU A 454 5.51 16.45 29.50
N LYS A 455 5.25 15.14 29.43
CA LYS A 455 5.37 14.21 30.57
C LYS A 455 6.81 13.73 30.81
N LEU A 456 7.64 13.69 29.77
CA LEU A 456 9.03 13.26 29.88
C LEU A 456 9.99 14.38 29.48
N GLU A 457 10.94 14.71 30.37
CA GLU A 457 11.92 15.79 30.12
C GLU A 457 12.72 15.57 28.83
N VAL A 458 13.08 14.32 28.51
CA VAL A 458 13.86 14.02 27.30
C VAL A 458 13.05 14.28 26.02
N LEU A 459 11.75 13.98 26.03
CA LEU A 459 10.86 14.26 24.90
C LEU A 459 10.68 15.78 24.73
N LYS A 460 10.42 16.48 25.85
CA LYS A 460 10.29 17.94 25.90
C LYS A 460 11.52 18.66 25.37
N LYS A 461 12.72 18.27 25.83
CA LYS A 461 14.00 18.87 25.41
C LYS A 461 14.25 18.70 23.92
N ASN A 462 13.80 17.60 23.33
CA ASN A 462 13.97 17.29 21.91
C ASN A 462 12.78 17.75 21.04
N ASP A 463 11.77 18.38 21.64
CA ASP A 463 10.55 18.87 20.97
C ASP A 463 9.72 17.77 20.27
N VAL A 464 9.85 16.51 20.68
CA VAL A 464 9.20 15.34 20.06
C VAL A 464 8.21 14.65 20.99
N VAL A 465 7.30 13.84 20.42
CA VAL A 465 6.42 12.92 21.15
C VAL A 465 7.07 11.54 21.30
N ASP A 466 6.49 10.66 22.11
CA ASP A 466 7.00 9.28 22.25
C ASP A 466 6.89 8.49 20.93
N ALA A 467 7.97 7.80 20.56
CA ALA A 467 8.06 7.05 19.31
C ALA A 467 7.14 5.82 19.29
N GLY A 468 7.08 5.08 20.40
CA GLY A 468 6.20 3.91 20.54
C GLY A 468 4.72 4.29 20.49
N ALA A 469 4.37 5.39 21.17
CA ALA A 469 3.04 5.97 21.18
C ALA A 469 2.58 6.37 19.77
N LEU A 470 3.43 7.03 18.99
CA LEU A 470 3.15 7.33 17.58
C LEU A 470 2.91 6.04 16.79
N GLY A 471 3.72 5.01 17.00
CA GLY A 471 3.53 3.68 16.41
C GLY A 471 2.13 3.12 16.69
N PHE A 472 1.68 3.14 17.95
CA PHE A 472 0.35 2.65 18.30
C PHE A 472 -0.78 3.46 17.66
N VAL A 473 -0.65 4.78 17.57
CA VAL A 473 -1.61 5.65 16.86
C VAL A 473 -1.71 5.25 15.38
N LYS A 474 -0.59 4.96 14.71
CA LYS A 474 -0.60 4.47 13.32
C LYS A 474 -1.31 3.11 13.19
N ILE A 475 -1.19 2.22 14.18
CA ILE A 475 -1.90 0.93 14.19
C ILE A 475 -3.42 1.15 14.26
N LEU A 476 -3.90 2.03 15.15
CA LEU A 476 -5.33 2.39 15.23
C LEU A 476 -5.84 3.01 13.92
N GLU A 477 -5.04 3.90 13.32
CA GLU A 477 -5.35 4.50 12.02
C GLU A 477 -5.50 3.41 10.93
N ALA A 478 -4.59 2.44 10.90
CA ALA A 478 -4.62 1.33 9.96
C ALA A 478 -5.86 0.43 10.13
N TRP A 479 -6.30 0.21 11.36
CA TRP A 479 -7.53 -0.52 11.65
C TRP A 479 -8.76 0.20 11.10
N ILE A 480 -8.86 1.52 11.32
CA ILE A 480 -9.95 2.35 10.81
C ILE A 480 -9.95 2.36 9.28
N GLU A 481 -8.79 2.58 8.65
CA GLU A 481 -8.64 2.58 7.19
C GLU A 481 -9.04 1.23 6.58
N SER A 482 -8.56 0.13 7.16
CA SER A 482 -8.89 -1.24 6.75
C SER A 482 -10.40 -1.49 6.80
N LEU A 483 -11.04 -1.17 7.92
CA LEU A 483 -12.50 -1.33 8.10
C LEU A 483 -13.30 -0.43 7.16
N LYS A 484 -12.79 0.75 6.80
CA LYS A 484 -13.40 1.59 5.76
C LYS A 484 -13.20 1.06 4.33
N GLY A 485 -12.32 0.07 4.14
CA GLY A 485 -11.94 -0.45 2.82
C GLY A 485 -10.98 0.49 2.08
N LEU A 486 -10.28 1.36 2.82
CA LEU A 486 -9.23 2.21 2.29
C LEU A 486 -7.93 1.41 2.22
N THR A 487 -7.28 1.40 1.06
CA THR A 487 -5.95 0.80 0.92
C THR A 487 -4.90 1.83 1.31
N PRO A 488 -3.89 1.49 2.14
CA PRO A 488 -2.80 2.40 2.43
C PRO A 488 -2.16 2.82 1.11
N THR A 489 -2.26 4.11 0.79
CA THR A 489 -1.59 4.68 -0.37
C THR A 489 -0.29 5.30 0.10
N LEU A 490 0.80 5.09 -0.64
CA LEU A 490 2.16 5.63 -0.42
C LEU A 490 2.25 7.18 -0.39
N ARG A 491 1.12 7.90 -0.29
CA ARG A 491 1.03 9.35 -0.48
C ARG A 491 0.83 10.16 0.80
N THR A 492 0.62 9.53 1.95
CA THR A 492 0.23 10.25 3.17
C THR A 492 1.37 10.52 4.16
N ALA A 493 2.62 10.27 3.79
CA ALA A 493 3.80 10.54 4.64
C ALA A 493 4.31 12.00 4.57
N ALA A 494 3.46 12.97 4.28
CA ALA A 494 3.85 14.37 4.18
C ALA A 494 2.86 15.28 4.89
N THR A 495 2.84 15.20 6.22
CA THR A 495 2.39 16.31 7.06
C THR A 495 3.64 16.88 7.73
N GLN A 496 4.00 18.10 7.35
CA GLN A 496 5.13 18.83 7.92
C GLN A 496 4.83 19.15 9.40
N ILE A 497 5.47 18.42 10.31
CA ILE A 497 5.79 18.87 11.66
C ILE A 497 7.22 19.41 11.58
N SER A 498 7.55 20.53 12.24
CA SER A 498 8.91 21.06 12.26
C SER A 498 9.86 20.07 12.93
N ILE A 499 10.93 19.69 12.24
CA ILE A 499 11.85 18.61 12.65
C ILE A 499 13.20 19.26 12.99
N GLY A 500 13.71 19.01 14.20
CA GLY A 500 15.06 19.39 14.64
C GLY A 500 16.16 18.54 13.99
N GLU A 501 17.41 18.98 14.12
CA GLU A 501 18.58 18.31 13.55
C GLU A 501 18.90 16.95 14.21
N PRO A 502 19.46 15.98 13.45
CA PRO A 502 19.78 14.65 13.95
C PRO A 502 20.91 14.66 15.01
N ILE A 503 20.67 13.98 16.13
CA ILE A 503 21.66 13.78 17.20
C ILE A 503 22.55 12.56 16.88
N PRO A 504 23.88 12.63 17.09
CA PRO A 504 24.80 11.49 16.95
C PRO A 504 24.47 10.35 17.92
N ALA A 505 24.66 9.10 17.49
CA ALA A 505 24.54 7.93 18.35
C ALA A 505 25.61 8.00 19.46
N ILE A 506 25.17 7.98 20.72
CA ILE A 506 26.05 7.89 21.88
C ILE A 506 26.30 6.41 22.14
N THR A 507 27.56 5.98 22.06
CA THR A 507 28.00 4.65 22.51
C THR A 507 27.74 4.52 24.01
N ALA A 508 26.74 3.74 24.38
CA ALA A 508 26.45 3.44 25.78
C ALA A 508 27.34 2.29 26.27
N ASP A 509 27.91 2.43 27.48
CA ASP A 509 28.59 1.35 28.20
C ASP A 509 27.61 0.20 28.47
N LEU A 510 27.95 -1.02 28.02
CA LEU A 510 27.13 -2.21 28.26
C LEU A 510 27.22 -2.64 29.74
N LYS A 511 26.15 -2.45 30.51
CA LYS A 511 26.03 -2.94 31.90
C LYS A 511 26.02 -4.48 31.99
N TYR A 512 25.53 -5.15 30.95
CA TYR A 512 25.45 -6.60 30.85
C TYR A 512 25.97 -7.05 29.48
N ARG A 513 26.69 -8.17 29.43
CA ARG A 513 27.33 -8.70 28.21
C ARG A 513 26.40 -9.59 27.38
N TYR A 514 25.54 -10.38 28.02
CA TYR A 514 24.72 -11.36 27.31
C TYR A 514 23.25 -10.96 27.31
N CYS A 515 22.61 -11.12 26.15
CA CYS A 515 21.16 -11.19 26.01
C CYS A 515 20.74 -12.66 26.09
N PHE A 516 19.97 -13.02 27.12
CA PHE A 516 19.49 -14.38 27.35
C PHE A 516 17.98 -14.43 27.18
N GLN A 517 17.50 -15.27 26.28
CA GLN A 517 16.07 -15.52 26.07
C GLN A 517 15.73 -16.98 26.43
N LEU A 518 14.59 -17.18 27.06
CA LEU A 518 14.03 -18.50 27.30
C LEU A 518 12.54 -18.55 26.99
N VAL A 519 12.10 -19.66 26.38
CA VAL A 519 10.68 -19.95 26.13
C VAL A 519 10.35 -21.28 26.77
N PHE A 520 9.31 -21.37 27.60
CA PHE A 520 8.96 -22.61 28.30
C PHE A 520 7.45 -22.73 28.53
N ALA A 521 6.98 -23.95 28.84
CA ALA A 521 5.57 -24.21 29.09
C ALA A 521 5.09 -23.59 30.41
N LYS A 522 3.87 -23.02 30.42
CA LYS A 522 3.29 -22.39 31.60
C LYS A 522 2.86 -23.44 32.65
N ASN A 523 3.35 -23.30 33.89
CA ASN A 523 3.13 -24.24 34.99
C ASN A 523 2.35 -23.63 36.18
N GLY A 524 1.42 -22.72 35.92
CA GLY A 524 0.53 -22.16 36.96
C GLY A 524 1.17 -21.16 37.94
N GLU A 525 2.44 -20.79 37.78
CA GLU A 525 3.05 -19.68 38.52
C GLU A 525 2.46 -18.32 38.09
N GLU A 526 2.28 -17.40 39.04
CA GLU A 526 1.89 -16.02 38.75
C GLU A 526 3.11 -15.23 38.21
N LEU A 527 2.91 -14.54 37.08
CA LEU A 527 3.91 -13.69 36.41
C LEU A 527 4.70 -12.77 37.34
N PHE A 528 4.03 -12.20 38.35
CA PHE A 528 4.63 -11.23 39.27
C PHE A 528 5.71 -11.86 40.15
N SER A 529 5.42 -13.02 40.77
CA SER A 529 6.39 -13.75 41.61
C SER A 529 7.51 -14.39 40.78
N PHE A 530 7.21 -14.76 39.54
CA PHE A 530 8.21 -15.25 38.59
C PHE A 530 9.24 -14.17 38.22
N ARG A 531 8.78 -12.94 38.00
CA ARG A 531 9.65 -11.79 37.69
C ARG A 531 10.60 -11.45 38.82
N GLU A 532 10.10 -11.36 40.05
CA GLU A 532 10.90 -11.04 41.24
C GLU A 532 12.08 -12.03 41.42
N ARG A 533 11.84 -13.31 41.11
CA ARG A 533 12.90 -14.32 41.09
C ARG A 533 13.96 -14.07 40.01
N LEU A 534 13.56 -13.59 38.83
CA LEU A 534 14.47 -13.32 37.71
C LEU A 534 15.35 -12.08 37.94
N SER A 535 14.89 -11.08 38.70
CA SER A 535 15.66 -9.88 39.03
C SER A 535 16.98 -10.16 39.76
N SER A 536 17.12 -11.34 40.39
CA SER A 536 18.37 -11.78 41.01
C SER A 536 19.44 -12.26 40.00
N TYR A 537 19.06 -12.50 38.74
CA TYR A 537 19.92 -13.09 37.70
C TYR A 537 20.41 -12.09 36.64
N GLY A 538 19.87 -10.87 36.60
CA GLY A 538 20.13 -9.90 35.56
C GLY A 538 19.23 -8.67 35.69
N GLY A 539 19.19 -7.86 34.66
CA GLY A 539 18.31 -6.69 34.57
C GLY A 539 17.68 -6.57 33.18
N SER A 540 16.84 -5.55 32.99
CA SER A 540 16.09 -5.34 31.74
C SER A 540 15.26 -6.57 31.39
N ILE A 541 14.45 -7.02 32.36
CA ILE A 541 13.68 -8.26 32.25
C ILE A 541 12.36 -7.96 31.56
N GLU A 542 12.17 -8.55 30.38
CA GLU A 542 10.93 -8.51 29.63
C GLU A 542 10.27 -9.90 29.68
N VAL A 543 8.96 -9.92 29.92
CA VAL A 543 8.21 -11.19 30.00
C VAL A 543 6.94 -11.09 29.18
N LEU A 544 6.74 -12.05 28.29
CA LEU A 544 5.50 -12.28 27.55
C LEU A 544 4.88 -13.60 27.96
N GLU A 545 3.57 -13.60 28.14
CA GLU A 545 2.80 -14.78 28.54
C GLU A 545 1.71 -15.10 27.52
N SER A 546 1.64 -16.36 27.08
CA SER A 546 0.48 -16.96 26.41
C SER A 546 -0.25 -17.93 27.36
N GLU A 547 -1.25 -18.64 26.83
CA GLU A 547 -2.00 -19.62 27.64
C GLU A 547 -1.17 -20.85 28.02
N ASP A 548 -0.22 -21.19 27.15
CA ASP A 548 0.57 -22.42 27.18
C ASP A 548 2.07 -22.16 27.37
N LYS A 549 2.57 -20.94 27.13
CA LYS A 549 4.00 -20.62 27.15
C LYS A 549 4.30 -19.29 27.82
N ILE A 550 5.51 -19.18 28.34
CA ILE A 550 6.11 -17.93 28.83
C ILE A 550 7.40 -17.71 28.05
N ARG A 551 7.59 -16.50 27.52
CA ARG A 551 8.85 -16.03 26.93
C ARG A 551 9.45 -14.97 27.83
N VAL A 552 10.73 -15.13 28.15
CA VAL A 552 11.51 -14.19 28.95
C VAL A 552 12.69 -13.72 28.13
N HIS A 553 12.96 -12.44 28.19
CA HIS A 553 14.22 -11.83 27.78
C HIS A 553 14.87 -11.21 29.03
N ILE A 554 16.15 -11.48 29.25
CA ILE A 554 16.91 -10.94 30.38
C ILE A 554 18.34 -10.62 29.94
N HIS A 555 18.82 -9.42 30.29
CA HIS A 555 20.23 -9.07 30.14
C HIS A 555 21.02 -9.54 31.37
N THR A 556 22.07 -10.32 31.16
CA THR A 556 22.84 -10.93 32.25
C THR A 556 24.33 -11.05 31.92
N ASN A 557 25.16 -11.14 32.98
CA ASN A 557 26.57 -11.52 32.87
C ASN A 557 26.78 -13.01 33.22
N LYS A 558 25.72 -13.74 33.56
CA LYS A 558 25.77 -15.13 34.04
C LYS A 558 24.73 -16.01 33.31
N PRO A 559 24.77 -16.10 31.97
CA PRO A 559 23.78 -16.84 31.19
C PRO A 559 23.73 -18.33 31.57
N GLU A 560 24.89 -18.94 31.88
CA GLU A 560 24.97 -20.34 32.28
C GLU A 560 24.24 -20.64 33.60
N THR A 561 24.25 -19.71 34.56
CA THR A 561 23.50 -19.87 35.82
C THR A 561 21.99 -19.92 35.59
N ILE A 562 21.49 -19.11 34.64
CA ILE A 562 20.07 -19.12 34.26
C ILE A 562 19.76 -20.43 33.55
N LYS A 563 20.57 -20.82 32.56
CA LYS A 563 20.41 -22.08 31.82
C LYS A 563 20.37 -23.28 32.75
N GLU A 564 21.28 -23.38 33.72
CA GLU A 564 21.28 -24.47 34.70
C GLU A 564 20.02 -24.54 35.54
N LYS A 565 19.48 -23.39 35.94
CA LYS A 565 18.30 -23.31 36.80
C LYS A 565 17.03 -23.74 36.07
N PHE A 566 16.97 -23.47 34.76
CA PHE A 566 15.79 -23.74 33.93
C PHE A 566 15.90 -25.00 33.08
N LYS A 567 17.06 -25.67 33.00
CA LYS A 567 17.29 -26.86 32.14
C LYS A 567 16.30 -28.00 32.32
N ASN A 568 15.71 -28.13 33.52
CA ASN A 568 14.76 -29.20 33.86
C ASN A 568 13.30 -28.82 33.57
N VAL A 569 13.03 -27.60 33.08
CA VAL A 569 11.67 -27.18 32.72
C VAL A 569 11.28 -27.84 31.39
N PRO A 570 10.16 -28.58 31.33
CA PRO A 570 9.73 -29.25 30.11
C PRO A 570 9.53 -28.27 28.94
N GLY A 571 10.12 -28.59 27.78
CA GLY A 571 9.98 -27.80 26.56
C GLY A 571 10.65 -26.43 26.61
N VAL A 572 11.64 -26.23 27.50
CA VAL A 572 12.41 -25.00 27.55
C VAL A 572 13.37 -24.89 26.36
N GLU A 573 13.30 -23.77 25.64
CA GLU A 573 14.25 -23.39 24.61
C GLU A 573 15.09 -22.22 25.13
N PHE A 574 16.41 -22.28 24.92
CA PHE A 574 17.35 -21.23 25.33
C PHE A 574 17.97 -20.58 24.10
N TYR A 575 18.08 -19.25 24.15
CA TYR A 575 18.84 -18.48 23.18
C TYR A 575 19.76 -17.52 23.94
N ILE A 576 21.06 -17.53 23.62
CA ILE A 576 22.08 -16.71 24.27
C ILE A 576 22.80 -15.96 23.17
N GLU A 577 22.87 -14.65 23.30
CA GLU A 577 23.54 -13.76 22.36
C GLU A 577 24.56 -12.90 23.12
N ASP A 578 25.80 -12.85 22.62
CA ASP A 578 26.85 -11.99 23.15
C ASP A 578 26.72 -10.59 22.53
N MET A 579 26.27 -9.62 23.32
CA MET A 579 26.09 -8.24 22.87
C MET A 579 27.43 -7.53 22.65
N GLU A 580 28.53 -8.02 23.25
CA GLU A 580 29.88 -7.49 23.02
C GLU A 580 30.39 -7.88 21.62
N GLU A 581 30.05 -9.07 21.10
CA GLU A 581 30.37 -9.46 19.72
C GLU A 581 29.60 -8.62 18.68
N GLN A 582 28.37 -8.19 19.00
CA GLN A 582 27.61 -7.26 18.16
C GLN A 582 28.21 -5.85 18.14
N VAL A 583 28.71 -5.36 19.28
CA VAL A 583 29.32 -4.02 19.40
C VAL A 583 30.74 -3.98 18.82
N ASN A 584 31.53 -5.04 19.00
CA ASN A 584 32.91 -5.11 18.52
C ASN A 584 33.06 -5.50 17.04
N GLY A 585 31.95 -5.76 16.34
CA GLY A 585 31.90 -5.88 14.88
C GLY A 585 32.61 -7.11 14.33
N VAL A 586 31.83 -8.12 13.91
CA VAL A 586 32.35 -9.23 13.11
C VAL A 586 32.99 -8.68 11.83
N GLN A 587 34.23 -9.07 11.52
CA GLN A 587 34.88 -8.72 10.26
C GLN A 587 34.06 -9.32 9.10
N LYS A 588 33.39 -8.45 8.34
CA LYS A 588 32.47 -8.86 7.29
C LYS A 588 33.22 -9.43 6.10
N LYS A 589 32.70 -10.50 5.51
CA LYS A 589 33.21 -11.00 4.22
C LYS A 589 32.81 -10.01 3.11
N PRO A 590 33.62 -9.83 2.04
CA PRO A 590 33.34 -8.81 1.02
C PRO A 590 31.97 -8.97 0.33
N LEU A 591 31.56 -10.19 0.00
CA LEU A 591 30.33 -10.44 -0.75
C LEU A 591 29.65 -11.73 -0.30
N GLY A 592 28.34 -11.64 -0.02
CA GLY A 592 27.46 -12.77 0.26
C GLY A 592 26.46 -13.02 -0.88
N LEU A 593 25.93 -14.23 -0.93
CA LEU A 593 24.95 -14.65 -1.93
C LEU A 593 23.63 -15.05 -1.26
N ILE A 594 22.53 -14.56 -1.83
CA ILE A 594 21.16 -14.95 -1.46
C ILE A 594 20.45 -15.51 -2.69
N VAL A 595 19.78 -16.65 -2.53
CA VAL A 595 18.99 -17.30 -3.59
C VAL A 595 17.57 -17.59 -3.14
N GLY A 596 16.65 -17.72 -4.08
CA GLY A 596 15.35 -18.33 -3.78
C GLY A 596 15.44 -19.85 -3.75
N GLN A 597 14.59 -20.52 -2.97
CA GLN A 597 14.46 -21.99 -2.99
C GLN A 597 14.16 -22.53 -4.39
N SER A 598 13.57 -21.70 -5.26
CA SER A 598 13.38 -22.02 -6.68
C SER A 598 14.70 -22.32 -7.40
N ALA A 599 15.87 -21.92 -6.91
CA ALA A 599 17.17 -22.26 -7.50
C ALA A 599 17.49 -23.77 -7.43
N THR A 600 16.78 -24.53 -6.59
CA THR A 600 16.90 -25.99 -6.47
C THR A 600 18.33 -26.46 -6.15
N LEU A 601 19.08 -25.67 -5.36
CA LEU A 601 20.45 -26.00 -4.98
C LEU A 601 20.47 -27.03 -3.84
N PRO A 602 21.46 -27.96 -3.82
CA PRO A 602 21.62 -28.89 -2.69
C PRO A 602 21.87 -28.17 -1.36
N LYS A 603 21.30 -28.68 -0.26
CA LYS A 603 21.48 -28.07 1.07
C LYS A 603 22.94 -28.06 1.52
N GLU A 604 23.72 -29.07 1.12
CA GLU A 604 25.16 -29.17 1.36
C GLU A 604 25.91 -28.03 0.66
N PHE A 605 25.48 -27.65 -0.55
CA PHE A 605 26.07 -26.54 -1.30
C PHE A 605 25.80 -25.20 -0.60
N LEU A 606 24.54 -24.96 -0.20
CA LEU A 606 24.16 -23.76 0.53
C LEU A 606 24.94 -23.60 1.84
N LYS A 607 25.06 -24.69 2.62
CA LYS A 607 25.83 -24.71 3.87
C LYS A 607 27.32 -24.48 3.64
N ARG A 608 27.93 -25.16 2.67
CA ARG A 608 29.37 -25.05 2.37
C ARG A 608 29.79 -23.62 2.07
N PHE A 609 28.97 -22.89 1.31
CA PHE A 609 29.28 -21.53 0.87
C PHE A 609 28.60 -20.42 1.69
N ASN A 610 27.86 -20.78 2.76
CA ASN A 610 27.10 -19.86 3.59
C ASN A 610 26.14 -18.98 2.77
N ILE A 611 25.42 -19.61 1.83
CA ILE A 611 24.42 -18.97 0.97
C ILE A 611 23.08 -18.97 1.72
N GLU A 612 22.50 -17.79 1.88
CA GLU A 612 21.16 -17.65 2.50
C GLU A 612 20.07 -17.99 1.46
N GLU A 613 19.07 -18.78 1.86
CA GLU A 613 17.99 -19.23 0.99
C GLU A 613 16.64 -18.66 1.44
N VAL A 614 15.93 -17.99 0.53
CA VAL A 614 14.58 -17.48 0.75
C VAL A 614 13.54 -18.53 0.34
N GLN A 615 12.72 -18.97 1.29
CA GLN A 615 11.75 -20.06 1.11
C GLN A 615 10.55 -19.63 0.25
N PHE A 616 10.12 -20.52 -0.66
CA PHE A 616 8.87 -20.36 -1.39
C PHE A 616 7.75 -21.04 -0.60
N ARG A 617 6.56 -20.44 -0.62
CA ARG A 617 5.41 -20.99 0.11
C ARG A 617 4.62 -21.92 -0.79
N VAL A 618 4.38 -23.13 -0.32
CA VAL A 618 3.54 -24.12 -1.00
C VAL A 618 2.26 -24.28 -0.17
N ASN A 619 1.11 -23.93 -0.76
CA ASN A 619 -0.20 -24.10 -0.16
C ASN A 619 -0.86 -25.37 -0.71
N PHE A 620 -1.02 -26.38 0.14
CA PHE A 620 -1.73 -27.62 -0.17
C PHE A 620 -2.94 -27.73 0.77
N PRO A 621 -4.18 -27.46 0.28
CA PRO A 621 -5.36 -27.40 1.13
C PRO A 621 -5.56 -28.65 1.99
N GLY A 622 -5.61 -28.46 3.32
CA GLY A 622 -5.82 -29.55 4.29
C GLY A 622 -4.66 -30.54 4.44
N GLN A 623 -3.50 -30.27 3.84
CA GLN A 623 -2.34 -31.17 3.87
C GLN A 623 -1.06 -30.44 4.26
N GLN A 624 -0.44 -30.88 5.36
CA GLN A 624 0.93 -30.45 5.73
C GLN A 624 1.94 -31.45 5.19
N PHE A 625 3.18 -31.03 4.97
CA PHE A 625 4.28 -31.91 4.57
C PHE A 625 5.58 -31.40 5.22
N SER A 626 6.44 -32.34 5.58
CA SER A 626 7.69 -32.09 6.30
C SER A 626 8.92 -32.09 5.37
N SER A 627 8.75 -32.58 4.14
CA SER A 627 9.82 -32.70 3.13
C SER A 627 9.29 -32.49 1.71
N THR A 628 10.21 -32.29 0.77
CA THR A 628 9.87 -32.14 -0.66
C THR A 628 9.40 -33.48 -1.25
N GLU A 629 9.96 -34.58 -0.75
CA GLU A 629 9.58 -35.95 -1.11
C GLU A 629 8.14 -36.24 -0.67
N GLU A 630 7.77 -35.87 0.56
CA GLU A 630 6.41 -36.02 1.07
C GLU A 630 5.40 -35.16 0.27
N LEU A 631 5.80 -33.94 -0.12
CA LEU A 631 5.00 -33.09 -1.00
C LEU A 631 4.72 -33.79 -2.35
N TYR A 632 5.74 -34.37 -3.00
CA TYR A 632 5.55 -35.06 -4.27
C TYR A 632 4.66 -36.30 -4.16
N GLN A 633 4.80 -37.09 -3.10
CA GLN A 633 3.92 -38.24 -2.84
C GLN A 633 2.46 -37.79 -2.70
N LYS A 634 2.22 -36.72 -1.94
CA LYS A 634 0.87 -36.16 -1.76
C LYS A 634 0.30 -35.57 -3.04
N MET A 635 1.13 -34.96 -3.88
CA MET A 635 0.73 -34.51 -5.22
C MET A 635 0.32 -35.69 -6.11
N GLU A 636 1.07 -36.78 -6.09
CA GLU A 636 0.73 -37.99 -6.85
C GLU A 636 -0.58 -38.61 -6.38
N GLU A 637 -0.80 -38.66 -5.06
CA GLU A 637 -2.08 -39.08 -4.50
C GLU A 637 -3.23 -38.17 -4.92
N ALA A 638 -3.02 -36.84 -4.91
CA ALA A 638 -4.03 -35.88 -5.32
C ALA A 638 -4.39 -36.02 -6.80
N LEU A 639 -3.42 -36.30 -7.67
CA LEU A 639 -3.65 -36.64 -9.07
C LEU A 639 -4.51 -37.90 -9.22
N LYS A 640 -4.17 -38.97 -8.50
CA LYS A 640 -4.94 -40.24 -8.51
C LYS A 640 -6.38 -40.04 -8.02
N LYS A 641 -6.55 -39.23 -6.96
CA LYS A 641 -7.84 -38.96 -6.31
C LYS A 641 -8.62 -37.81 -6.96
N LYS A 642 -8.07 -37.14 -7.99
CA LYS A 642 -8.63 -35.95 -8.65
C LYS A 642 -8.97 -34.81 -7.68
N THR A 643 -8.17 -34.64 -6.63
CA THR A 643 -8.29 -33.53 -5.67
C THR A 643 -7.43 -32.35 -6.13
N PRO A 644 -7.67 -31.12 -5.62
CA PRO A 644 -6.86 -29.96 -5.95
C PRO A 644 -5.37 -30.20 -5.70
N LEU A 645 -4.54 -29.73 -6.64
CA LEU A 645 -3.08 -29.72 -6.51
C LEU A 645 -2.61 -28.53 -5.67
N PRO A 646 -1.41 -28.61 -5.07
CA PRO A 646 -0.85 -27.49 -4.34
C PRO A 646 -0.61 -26.28 -5.26
N THR A 647 -0.77 -25.10 -4.68
CA THR A 647 -0.36 -23.84 -5.31
C THR A 647 0.92 -23.34 -4.66
N THR A 648 1.69 -22.53 -5.39
CA THR A 648 2.89 -21.90 -4.83
C THR A 648 2.72 -20.39 -4.83
N SER A 649 3.27 -19.73 -3.82
CA SER A 649 3.34 -18.27 -3.77
C SER A 649 4.79 -17.80 -3.62
N GLN A 650 5.04 -16.63 -4.18
CA GLN A 650 6.32 -15.95 -4.10
C GLN A 650 6.66 -15.59 -2.65
N PRO A 651 7.96 -15.46 -2.31
CA PRO A 651 8.35 -14.89 -1.05
C PRO A 651 7.86 -13.43 -0.91
N SER A 652 7.50 -13.06 0.32
CA SER A 652 7.07 -11.71 0.66
C SER A 652 8.27 -10.76 0.70
N PHE A 653 8.04 -9.45 0.56
CA PHE A 653 9.12 -8.47 0.76
C PHE A 653 9.61 -8.45 2.22
N GLY A 654 8.79 -8.87 3.19
CA GLY A 654 9.19 -9.00 4.59
C GLY A 654 10.23 -10.11 4.79
N GLU A 655 10.04 -11.26 4.14
CA GLU A 655 11.00 -12.38 4.17
C GLU A 655 12.35 -11.97 3.57
N PHE A 656 12.34 -11.27 2.43
CA PHE A 656 13.57 -10.70 1.87
C PHE A 656 14.22 -9.66 2.78
N LEU A 657 13.43 -8.79 3.42
CA LEU A 657 13.96 -7.76 4.31
C LEU A 657 14.69 -8.39 5.51
N SER A 658 14.12 -9.44 6.11
CA SER A 658 14.77 -10.21 7.17
C SER A 658 16.07 -10.85 6.69
N CYS A 659 16.07 -11.48 5.51
CA CYS A 659 17.29 -12.08 4.95
C CYS A 659 18.38 -11.04 4.67
N TYR A 660 18.01 -9.85 4.18
CA TYR A 660 18.98 -8.77 3.92
C TYR A 660 19.62 -8.27 5.21
N LYS A 661 18.83 -8.08 6.27
CA LYS A 661 19.35 -7.66 7.58
C LYS A 661 20.37 -8.67 8.12
N ASN A 662 19.99 -9.96 8.18
CA ASN A 662 20.85 -11.04 8.65
C ASN A 662 22.13 -11.18 7.81
N ALA A 663 22.03 -11.05 6.49
CA ALA A 663 23.20 -11.15 5.61
C ALA A 663 24.12 -9.92 5.72
N LEU A 664 23.59 -8.71 5.92
CA LEU A 664 24.41 -7.48 6.03
C LEU A 664 25.20 -7.40 7.35
N GLU A 665 24.88 -8.24 8.34
CA GLU A 665 25.68 -8.48 9.53
C GLU A 665 26.95 -9.26 9.21
N LYS A 666 26.88 -10.22 8.27
CA LYS A 666 27.98 -11.14 7.89
C LYS A 666 28.80 -10.65 6.70
N PHE A 667 28.20 -9.85 5.82
CA PHE A 667 28.78 -9.48 4.52
C PHE A 667 28.79 -7.96 4.28
N GLU A 668 29.83 -7.45 3.62
CA GLU A 668 29.92 -6.05 3.20
C GLU A 668 28.93 -5.74 2.08
N GLN A 669 28.81 -6.60 1.08
CA GLN A 669 27.82 -6.51 0.02
C GLN A 669 27.06 -7.83 -0.13
N ILE A 670 25.89 -7.78 -0.75
CA ILE A 670 25.05 -8.96 -1.01
C ILE A 670 24.60 -8.95 -2.46
N LEU A 671 24.78 -10.09 -3.12
CA LEU A 671 24.15 -10.41 -4.39
C LEU A 671 22.93 -11.30 -4.15
N VAL A 672 21.79 -10.93 -4.70
CA VAL A 672 20.52 -11.65 -4.60
C VAL A 672 20.15 -12.15 -6.00
N ILE A 673 20.10 -13.45 -6.21
CA ILE A 673 19.67 -14.04 -7.47
C ILE A 673 18.22 -14.50 -7.31
N THR A 674 17.36 -14.03 -8.22
CA THR A 674 15.93 -14.36 -8.20
C THR A 674 15.52 -15.12 -9.47
N PRO A 675 14.41 -15.88 -9.45
CA PRO A 675 13.83 -16.40 -10.66
C PRO A 675 13.34 -15.27 -11.57
N SER A 676 13.07 -15.63 -12.82
CA SER A 676 12.65 -14.73 -13.89
C SER A 676 11.52 -13.80 -13.44
N ALA A 677 11.75 -12.48 -13.52
CA ALA A 677 10.74 -11.47 -13.21
C ALA A 677 9.51 -11.54 -14.14
N LYS A 678 9.60 -12.29 -15.25
CA LYS A 678 8.47 -12.57 -16.15
C LYS A 678 7.57 -13.72 -15.66
N LEU A 679 8.10 -14.61 -14.82
CA LEU A 679 7.41 -15.81 -14.33
C LEU A 679 6.97 -15.66 -12.87
N SER A 680 7.68 -14.83 -12.09
CA SER A 680 7.43 -14.68 -10.65
C SER A 680 7.53 -13.23 -10.19
N GLY A 681 6.69 -12.86 -9.20
CA GLY A 681 6.78 -11.56 -8.53
C GLY A 681 7.97 -11.43 -7.56
N THR A 682 8.74 -12.51 -7.36
CA THR A 682 9.89 -12.58 -6.42
C THR A 682 10.90 -11.46 -6.61
N TYR A 683 11.29 -11.15 -7.86
CA TYR A 683 12.19 -10.03 -8.16
C TYR A 683 11.62 -8.67 -7.67
N SER A 684 10.30 -8.50 -7.75
CA SER A 684 9.64 -7.29 -7.25
C SER A 684 9.62 -7.26 -5.71
N SER A 685 9.32 -8.39 -5.06
CA SER A 685 9.40 -8.52 -3.59
C SER A 685 10.79 -8.17 -3.06
N ALA A 686 11.83 -8.75 -3.67
CA ALA A 686 13.23 -8.47 -3.36
C ALA A 686 13.57 -6.97 -3.50
N ARG A 687 13.12 -6.34 -4.60
CA ARG A 687 13.37 -4.91 -4.82
C ARG A 687 12.65 -4.00 -3.83
N ILE A 688 11.42 -4.34 -3.47
CA ILE A 688 10.67 -3.61 -2.44
C ILE A 688 11.40 -3.74 -1.11
N ALA A 689 11.82 -4.95 -0.73
CA ALA A 689 12.60 -5.19 0.48
C ALA A 689 13.89 -4.35 0.52
N ARG A 690 14.61 -4.24 -0.61
CA ARG A 690 15.79 -3.38 -0.68
C ARG A 690 15.44 -1.92 -0.45
N GLN A 691 14.36 -1.41 -1.05
CA GLN A 691 13.92 -0.02 -0.86
C GLN A 691 13.51 0.32 0.58
N LEU A 692 13.25 -0.69 1.40
CA LEU A 692 12.91 -0.55 2.82
C LEU A 692 14.15 -0.58 3.74
N LEU A 693 15.35 -0.80 3.19
CA LEU A 693 16.62 -0.66 3.91
C LEU A 693 17.04 0.81 4.00
N GLU A 694 17.88 1.12 4.98
CA GLU A 694 18.59 2.41 5.08
C GLU A 694 19.38 2.72 3.80
N GLU A 695 19.52 4.00 3.44
CA GLU A 695 20.16 4.42 2.17
C GLU A 695 21.59 3.86 2.00
N ASN A 696 22.37 3.79 3.09
CA ASN A 696 23.69 3.16 3.12
C ASN A 696 23.63 1.67 2.71
N ASN A 697 22.64 0.93 3.22
CA ASN A 697 22.45 -0.50 3.01
C ASN A 697 21.78 -0.81 1.66
N GLN A 698 20.98 0.12 1.11
CA GLN A 698 20.42 -0.01 -0.23
C GLN A 698 21.50 -0.17 -1.30
N SER A 699 22.60 0.56 -1.16
CA SER A 699 23.74 0.51 -2.10
C SER A 699 24.55 -0.80 -2.00
N ARG A 700 24.36 -1.55 -0.91
CA ARG A 700 25.09 -2.80 -0.60
C ARG A 700 24.34 -4.05 -1.06
N VAL A 701 23.08 -3.93 -1.49
CA VAL A 701 22.24 -5.06 -1.93
C VAL A 701 21.97 -4.98 -3.44
N PHE A 702 22.44 -5.99 -4.16
CA PHE A 702 22.38 -6.08 -5.62
C PHE A 702 21.43 -7.21 -6.00
N ILE A 703 20.36 -6.89 -6.72
CA ILE A 703 19.33 -7.88 -7.08
C ILE A 703 19.43 -8.18 -8.57
N PHE A 704 19.68 -9.44 -8.89
CA PHE A 704 19.88 -9.95 -10.23
C PHE A 704 18.72 -10.85 -10.66
N ASP A 705 18.02 -10.44 -11.72
CA ASP A 705 17.02 -11.26 -12.40
C ASP A 705 17.73 -12.29 -13.29
N SER A 706 17.71 -13.56 -12.89
CA SER A 706 18.32 -14.66 -13.64
C SER A 706 17.71 -14.86 -15.03
N ALA A 707 16.51 -14.31 -15.28
CA ALA A 707 15.65 -14.64 -16.43
C ALA A 707 15.40 -16.14 -16.62
N ASN A 708 15.66 -16.95 -15.60
CA ASN A 708 15.55 -18.39 -15.59
C ASN A 708 14.78 -18.85 -14.34
N ILE A 709 14.60 -20.16 -14.14
CA ILE A 709 13.93 -20.74 -12.97
C ILE A 709 14.48 -22.14 -12.70
N SER A 710 14.23 -22.72 -11.53
CA SER A 710 14.66 -24.07 -11.19
C SER A 710 16.19 -24.20 -11.31
N LEU A 711 16.69 -25.33 -11.80
CA LEU A 711 18.10 -25.57 -12.06
C LEU A 711 18.74 -24.50 -12.96
N GLY A 712 17.98 -23.85 -13.85
CA GLY A 712 18.51 -22.76 -14.66
C GLY A 712 18.84 -21.50 -13.85
N GLU A 713 18.09 -21.22 -12.78
CA GLU A 713 18.44 -20.21 -11.78
C GLU A 713 19.63 -20.69 -10.94
N GLY A 714 19.62 -21.96 -10.52
CA GLY A 714 20.72 -22.60 -9.78
C GLY A 714 22.07 -22.52 -10.49
N LEU A 715 22.11 -22.72 -11.82
CA LEU A 715 23.34 -22.59 -12.62
C LEU A 715 23.89 -21.16 -12.60
N VAL A 716 23.01 -20.15 -12.63
CA VAL A 716 23.41 -18.74 -12.51
C VAL A 716 23.97 -18.48 -11.11
N ALA A 717 23.39 -19.08 -10.07
CA ALA A 717 23.87 -18.96 -8.70
C ALA A 717 25.20 -19.68 -8.45
N ILE A 718 25.40 -20.87 -9.01
CA ILE A 718 26.68 -21.59 -8.94
C ILE A 718 27.78 -20.77 -9.61
N TYR A 719 27.53 -20.25 -10.82
CA TYR A 719 28.53 -19.44 -11.51
C TYR A 719 28.81 -18.12 -10.77
N ALA A 720 27.79 -17.49 -10.18
CA ALA A 720 28.02 -16.32 -9.33
C ALA A 720 28.90 -16.66 -8.12
N GLN A 721 28.68 -17.79 -7.48
CA GLN A 721 29.48 -18.24 -6.35
C GLN A 721 30.94 -18.53 -6.74
N GLU A 722 31.19 -19.14 -7.90
CA GLU A 722 32.55 -19.35 -8.43
C GLU A 722 33.30 -18.04 -8.60
N LEU A 723 32.63 -17.00 -9.13
CA LEU A 723 33.24 -15.68 -9.31
C LEU A 723 33.47 -14.96 -7.97
N ILE A 724 32.58 -15.16 -6.98
CA ILE A 724 32.77 -14.67 -5.61
C ILE A 724 34.02 -15.30 -4.98
N GLU A 725 34.23 -16.61 -5.14
CA GLU A 725 35.42 -17.30 -4.63
C GLU A 725 36.72 -16.86 -5.33
N GLN A 726 36.63 -16.46 -6.59
CA GLN A 726 37.74 -15.85 -7.34
C GLN A 726 38.06 -14.42 -6.89
N GLY A 727 37.26 -13.84 -5.99
CA GLY A 727 37.45 -12.49 -5.49
C GLY A 727 37.05 -11.39 -6.49
N GLU A 728 36.23 -11.72 -7.49
CA GLU A 728 35.77 -10.72 -8.47
C GLU A 728 34.83 -9.69 -7.83
N LYS A 729 34.84 -8.48 -8.37
CA LYS A 729 33.99 -7.39 -7.88
C LYS A 729 32.55 -7.57 -8.35
N ILE A 730 31.60 -7.04 -7.60
CA ILE A 730 30.17 -7.21 -7.88
C ILE A 730 29.75 -6.68 -9.26
N GLU A 731 30.39 -5.61 -9.74
CA GLU A 731 30.16 -5.06 -11.08
C GLU A 731 30.58 -6.05 -12.18
N GLU A 732 31.73 -6.71 -12.01
CA GLU A 732 32.26 -7.71 -12.95
C GLU A 732 31.41 -8.98 -12.94
N ILE A 733 31.05 -9.45 -11.75
CA ILE A 733 30.14 -10.58 -11.55
C ILE A 733 28.83 -10.31 -12.27
N THR A 734 28.19 -9.16 -12.03
CA THR A 734 26.89 -8.85 -12.65
C THR A 734 26.95 -8.74 -14.17
N GLU A 735 28.06 -8.30 -14.76
CA GLU A 735 28.23 -8.26 -16.21
C GLU A 735 28.37 -9.68 -16.80
N ARG A 736 29.20 -10.53 -16.18
CA ARG A 736 29.33 -11.94 -16.59
C ARG A 736 28.02 -12.71 -16.44
N LEU A 737 27.25 -12.43 -15.39
CA LEU A 737 25.92 -13.02 -15.22
C LEU A 737 24.93 -12.55 -16.32
N LYS A 738 25.02 -11.29 -16.80
CA LYS A 738 24.19 -10.83 -17.94
C LYS A 738 24.51 -11.59 -19.22
N GLU A 739 25.77 -11.94 -19.46
CA GLU A 739 26.17 -12.77 -20.60
C GLU A 739 25.68 -14.21 -20.46
N LEU A 740 25.88 -14.82 -19.27
CA LEU A 740 25.41 -16.18 -18.99
C LEU A 740 23.89 -16.28 -19.15
N ARG A 741 23.15 -15.26 -18.69
CA ARG A 741 21.70 -15.16 -18.83
C ARG A 741 21.22 -15.30 -20.28
N LEU A 742 22.00 -14.85 -21.27
CA LEU A 742 21.66 -14.99 -22.69
C LEU A 742 21.94 -16.41 -23.23
N LYS A 743 22.83 -17.15 -22.58
CA LYS A 743 23.29 -18.49 -22.98
C LYS A 743 22.53 -19.61 -22.25
N ALA A 744 22.10 -19.37 -21.01
CA ALA A 744 21.38 -20.34 -20.20
C ALA A 744 19.96 -20.57 -20.76
N LYS A 745 19.66 -21.81 -21.14
CA LYS A 745 18.34 -22.23 -21.65
C LYS A 745 17.72 -23.24 -20.71
N PHE A 746 16.43 -23.12 -20.48
CA PHE A 746 15.64 -24.06 -19.68
C PHE A 746 14.53 -24.66 -20.55
N PHE A 747 14.45 -25.99 -20.55
CA PHE A 747 13.47 -26.74 -21.29
C PHE A 747 12.62 -27.53 -20.30
N ILE A 748 11.30 -27.43 -20.42
CA ILE A 748 10.36 -28.20 -19.63
C ILE A 748 9.71 -29.22 -20.56
N LEU A 749 9.80 -30.50 -20.22
CA LEU A 749 9.09 -31.57 -20.90
C LEU A 749 7.83 -31.91 -20.09
N PHE A 750 6.67 -31.75 -20.71
CA PHE A 750 5.40 -32.20 -20.13
C PHE A 750 5.04 -33.56 -20.72
N ASN A 751 4.85 -34.57 -19.88
CA ASN A 751 4.16 -35.78 -20.32
C ASN A 751 2.68 -35.43 -20.53
N LYS A 752 2.16 -35.72 -21.73
CA LYS A 752 0.71 -35.69 -21.97
C LYS A 752 0.10 -36.82 -21.13
N PHE A 753 -0.53 -36.45 -20.01
CA PHE A 753 -1.42 -37.33 -19.27
C PHE A 753 -2.87 -36.98 -19.59
#